data_AF-A0A485KU66-F1
#
_entry.id   AF-A0A485KU66-F1
#
_cell.length_a   1.000
_cell.length_b   1.000
_cell.length_c   1.000
_cell.angle_alpha   90.00
_cell.angle_beta   90.00
_cell.angle_gamma   90.00
#
_symmetry.space_group_name_H-M   'P 1'
#
loop_
_entity.id
_entity.type
_entity.pdbx_description
1 polymer ?
#
loop_
_entity_poly.entity_id
_entity_poly.type
_entity_poly.pdbx_seq_one_letter_code
_entity_poly.pdbx_strand_id
1 'polypeptide(L)'
;MALDGAAAMSQEFMDTQEEGYEDNEGVESEDDDEDDDDEEEEPEGNDEQTIVDMGRHKRMQRIQKVLYDQLVGNDTQISLDLREKEEELRRAKTRREDLGVDLYGVQQQLAQLQMALESAHNKLNETHDGRFKAEDNLDEIKEEFKKKKAVVEKSRMQMKKSQVELDALNQTLRQVETYNDEMKSEIARSQRAAHKAEENVTNLEKEKKKQDLYIDKLTEEVKSLKENIQLYGTQLKVQKQETEAAEETLKEAAKQMETTSFEKKQLMQQWKSSLIGMQQRDQALLATQTAVNELNEEELAVASEIRGYKTSIEKAQTVNETLTGTIDRFDSENRFVDEQLGAIQQDMDKLSERYEMLQKSLKTTDTHVDKVAQEAKKLDSETSSVQQNLETVQKERHALEDAIQAQKNTQTTMNKAANNLVKETQKIQTTIHEKEILYANIKNEMARVNVDILNVQAHTAQLKETHEKIVTELKGKDLQVEKAELEIRQRNDEIEKKMLRLDRLNKKYEQLVSNMVDENTGPLEATIKNIKKETLQKKKENVEKQREWLQVQTSLVNLTAESEDIGEKNQELKSKTSILEQKQLRLVNEYNNFKDEVKELRATIATMHIDTTKLNELISKNRDKQEALANVNYSLELEFKRELKELEAESVAMEAQANAIKQEKQQLLDQIIEVERQIMLWEKKIQIEKETQAALDPEVGQAEAKNMEKEIHRMRLRLEALERDQERMIFEMERAIHKRDAIAMRGRGKKESDMTQASLLSKVATLQNKARQAAKETTALEKSIKQKSIQSEDISFQMDKISQDLKQQEDRAASLQRTINQALYDKQRYIDTEARKQRLLKKWDQICQGKGYDPTDEEKHVKEREKAQNDTKKIQEMIETLQHQHPHLKEVLTRVALLAQPL
;
A
#
# COMPACT_ATOMS: atom_id res chain seq x y z
N MET A 1 57.58 55.65 -62.71
CA MET A 1 58.55 55.92 -63.79
C MET A 1 57.74 56.07 -65.07
N ALA A 2 57.71 57.20 -65.77
CA ALA A 2 58.86 57.93 -66.38
C ALA A 2 59.46 57.07 -67.51
N LEU A 3 59.62 57.49 -68.77
CA LEU A 3 59.48 58.75 -69.55
C LEU A 3 59.07 58.32 -71.00
N ASP A 4 58.27 59.05 -71.81
CA ASP A 4 58.47 60.35 -72.50
C ASP A 4 59.30 60.30 -73.81
N GLY A 5 58.77 60.91 -74.88
CA GLY A 5 59.41 61.21 -76.20
C GLY A 5 59.83 60.05 -77.14
N ALA A 6 60.13 60.26 -78.45
CA ALA A 6 59.84 61.36 -79.38
C ALA A 6 60.27 61.02 -80.86
N ALA A 7 59.70 61.76 -81.83
CA ALA A 7 60.30 62.25 -83.10
C ALA A 7 60.67 61.35 -84.32
N ALA A 8 60.62 62.02 -85.50
CA ALA A 8 61.35 61.80 -86.79
C ALA A 8 61.00 60.57 -87.66
N MET A 9 60.67 60.70 -88.96
CA MET A 9 61.50 61.09 -90.14
C MET A 9 62.68 60.11 -90.41
N SER A 10 63.03 59.74 -91.64
CA SER A 10 62.50 60.01 -92.99
C SER A 10 63.03 58.92 -93.98
N GLN A 11 62.48 58.87 -95.21
CA GLN A 11 63.09 58.57 -96.55
C GLN A 11 64.33 57.63 -96.68
N GLU A 12 64.63 56.99 -97.82
CA GLU A 12 64.39 57.32 -99.22
C GLU A 12 64.67 56.09 -100.11
N PHE A 13 64.08 56.03 -101.32
CA PHE A 13 64.83 55.63 -102.52
C PHE A 13 64.09 56.11 -103.78
N MET A 14 64.85 56.61 -104.74
CA MET A 14 64.43 57.37 -105.93
C MET A 14 65.15 56.78 -107.16
N ASP A 15 64.56 56.90 -108.35
CA ASP A 15 65.22 57.00 -109.68
C ASP A 15 64.24 56.65 -110.83
N THR A 16 64.35 57.17 -112.07
CA THR A 16 64.59 58.52 -112.63
C THR A 16 64.47 58.45 -114.17
N GLN A 17 64.05 59.55 -114.82
CA GLN A 17 64.34 60.05 -116.19
C GLN A 17 63.22 61.04 -116.61
N GLU A 18 63.44 62.36 -116.74
CA GLU A 18 64.17 63.12 -117.80
C GLU A 18 63.41 63.16 -119.14
N GLU A 19 63.16 64.28 -119.86
CA GLU A 19 63.44 65.75 -119.81
C GLU A 19 62.24 66.49 -120.52
N GLY A 20 62.01 67.81 -120.52
CA GLY A 20 62.67 69.00 -119.92
C GLY A 20 62.11 70.33 -120.51
N TYR A 21 62.62 71.49 -120.01
CA TYR A 21 62.61 72.87 -120.61
C TYR A 21 61.25 73.62 -120.85
N GLU A 22 61.09 74.93 -120.61
CA GLU A 22 61.79 75.96 -119.79
C GLU A 22 60.93 77.27 -119.72
N ASP A 23 61.00 78.05 -118.61
CA ASP A 23 61.01 79.53 -118.43
C ASP A 23 60.10 80.54 -119.23
N ASN A 24 59.80 81.79 -118.78
CA ASN A 24 59.82 82.55 -117.50
C ASN A 24 59.24 84.00 -117.73
N GLU A 25 58.94 84.79 -116.68
CA GLU A 25 58.68 86.28 -116.62
C GLU A 25 57.43 86.86 -117.35
N GLY A 26 56.89 88.07 -117.08
CA GLY A 26 57.08 89.04 -115.97
C GLY A 26 56.64 90.50 -116.29
N VAL A 27 55.59 91.01 -115.60
CA VAL A 27 55.38 92.43 -115.12
C VAL A 27 55.21 93.65 -116.09
N GLU A 28 54.01 94.29 -116.00
CA GLU A 28 53.61 95.74 -116.10
C GLU A 28 53.67 96.65 -117.38
N SER A 29 52.73 97.63 -117.34
CA SER A 29 52.66 99.00 -117.93
C SER A 29 52.11 99.30 -119.35
N GLU A 30 51.07 100.16 -119.35
CA GLU A 30 50.79 101.40 -120.13
C GLU A 30 50.80 101.46 -121.68
N ASP A 31 49.64 101.87 -122.20
CA ASP A 31 49.30 102.88 -123.24
C ASP A 31 49.96 102.90 -124.65
N ASP A 32 49.06 102.87 -125.67
CA ASP A 32 48.94 103.76 -126.86
C ASP A 32 50.14 103.93 -127.85
N ASP A 33 50.01 104.27 -129.15
CA ASP A 33 48.88 104.69 -130.01
C ASP A 33 49.23 104.47 -131.53
N GLU A 34 48.59 105.21 -132.46
CA GLU A 34 48.91 105.43 -133.91
C GLU A 34 48.46 104.34 -134.92
N ASP A 35 48.03 104.57 -136.17
CA ASP A 35 47.50 105.71 -136.98
C ASP A 35 46.92 105.06 -138.30
N ASP A 36 46.22 105.67 -139.28
CA ASP A 36 45.87 107.06 -139.66
C ASP A 36 44.50 107.04 -140.42
N ASP A 37 43.81 108.19 -140.53
CA ASP A 37 43.07 108.74 -141.71
C ASP A 37 41.91 109.68 -141.28
N ASP A 38 42.22 110.96 -141.12
CA ASP A 38 41.29 112.09 -141.07
C ASP A 38 40.55 112.33 -142.41
N GLU A 39 39.36 112.94 -142.38
CA GLU A 39 39.08 114.15 -143.16
C GLU A 39 37.83 114.90 -142.65
N GLU A 40 37.86 116.24 -142.75
CA GLU A 40 36.95 117.19 -142.10
C GLU A 40 35.73 117.60 -142.97
N GLU A 41 35.05 118.67 -142.52
CA GLU A 41 34.19 119.62 -143.27
C GLU A 41 32.65 119.48 -143.16
N GLU A 42 32.10 120.24 -142.18
CA GLU A 42 31.20 121.41 -142.32
C GLU A 42 30.05 121.50 -143.39
N PRO A 43 29.07 122.41 -143.20
CA PRO A 43 27.67 122.14 -143.58
C PRO A 43 27.16 122.82 -144.86
N GLU A 44 26.10 122.26 -145.47
CA GLU A 44 24.90 122.94 -146.00
C GLU A 44 23.98 121.92 -146.72
N GLY A 45 22.66 122.17 -146.84
CA GLY A 45 21.87 121.51 -147.91
C GLY A 45 20.69 120.58 -147.57
N ASN A 46 19.92 120.87 -146.53
CA ASN A 46 18.44 120.87 -146.61
C ASN A 46 17.70 119.69 -147.30
N ASP A 47 17.47 118.59 -146.57
CA ASP A 47 16.30 117.70 -146.77
C ASP A 47 15.61 117.31 -145.44
N GLU A 48 16.36 117.25 -144.33
CA GLU A 48 15.78 117.06 -142.99
C GLU A 48 14.84 118.20 -142.59
N GLN A 49 15.13 119.46 -142.94
CA GLN A 49 14.33 120.60 -142.47
C GLN A 49 12.86 120.49 -142.91
N THR A 50 12.59 120.01 -144.13
CA THR A 50 11.23 119.86 -144.68
C THR A 50 10.43 118.75 -143.98
N ILE A 51 11.10 117.65 -143.60
CA ILE A 51 10.49 116.52 -142.87
C ILE A 51 10.32 116.89 -141.38
N VAL A 52 11.31 117.58 -140.82
CA VAL A 52 11.30 118.11 -139.45
C VAL A 52 10.20 119.16 -139.28
N ASP A 53 9.95 120.03 -140.26
CA ASP A 53 8.88 121.03 -140.18
C ASP A 53 7.47 120.43 -140.39
N MET A 54 7.34 119.29 -141.10
CA MET A 54 6.13 118.47 -141.06
C MET A 54 5.96 117.71 -139.72
N GLY A 55 7.07 117.29 -139.09
CA GLY A 55 7.07 116.56 -137.81
C GLY A 55 6.89 117.45 -136.57
N ARG A 56 7.32 118.72 -136.62
CA ARG A 56 7.22 119.68 -135.50
C ARG A 56 5.83 120.33 -135.37
N HIS A 57 4.89 120.03 -136.26
CA HIS A 57 3.52 120.50 -136.13
C HIS A 57 2.81 119.80 -134.96
N LYS A 58 2.47 120.55 -133.91
CA LYS A 58 2.00 120.07 -132.59
C LYS A 58 0.76 119.16 -132.58
N ARG A 59 0.03 119.05 -133.69
CA ARG A 59 -1.13 118.13 -133.85
C ARG A 59 -0.78 116.80 -134.53
N MET A 60 0.38 116.67 -135.17
CA MET A 60 0.87 115.41 -135.76
C MET A 60 1.42 114.44 -134.70
N GLN A 61 1.93 114.97 -133.58
CA GLN A 61 2.47 114.20 -132.45
C GLN A 61 1.47 113.21 -131.86
N ARG A 62 0.16 113.52 -131.84
CA ARG A 62 -0.87 112.63 -131.27
C ARG A 62 -1.05 111.35 -132.09
N ILE A 63 -0.79 111.40 -133.41
CA ILE A 63 -0.81 110.24 -134.32
C ILE A 63 0.48 109.42 -134.19
N GLN A 64 1.63 110.09 -134.16
CA GLN A 64 2.93 109.45 -133.97
C GLN A 64 3.01 108.77 -132.59
N LYS A 65 2.43 109.38 -131.55
CA LYS A 65 2.33 108.81 -130.21
C LYS A 65 1.47 107.54 -130.17
N VAL A 66 0.31 107.49 -130.82
CA VAL A 66 -0.51 106.26 -130.86
C VAL A 66 0.25 105.10 -131.54
N LEU A 67 1.05 105.39 -132.57
CA LEU A 67 1.90 104.38 -133.21
C LEU A 67 3.09 103.96 -132.33
N TYR A 68 3.69 104.90 -131.59
CA TYR A 68 4.77 104.65 -130.64
C TYR A 68 4.30 103.85 -129.42
N ASP A 69 3.18 104.23 -128.80
CA ASP A 69 2.57 103.54 -127.66
C ASP A 69 2.14 102.10 -128.04
N GLN A 70 1.76 101.85 -129.30
CA GLN A 70 1.49 100.49 -129.81
C GLN A 70 2.76 99.62 -129.91
N LEU A 71 3.89 100.20 -130.32
CA LEU A 71 5.17 99.50 -130.41
C LEU A 71 5.77 99.27 -129.02
N VAL A 72 5.79 100.30 -128.16
CA VAL A 72 6.26 100.21 -126.76
C VAL A 72 5.37 99.30 -125.91
N GLY A 73 4.06 99.26 -126.15
CA GLY A 73 3.15 98.32 -125.48
C GLY A 73 3.47 96.86 -125.80
N ASN A 74 3.76 96.54 -127.06
CA ASN A 74 4.20 95.19 -127.44
C ASN A 74 5.60 94.88 -126.90
N ASP A 75 6.54 95.83 -126.94
CA ASP A 75 7.91 95.64 -126.47
C ASP A 75 8.00 95.45 -124.95
N THR A 76 7.24 96.24 -124.17
CA THR A 76 7.13 96.07 -122.71
C THR A 76 6.42 94.77 -122.33
N GLN A 77 5.41 94.33 -123.08
CA GLN A 77 4.76 93.04 -122.84
C GLN A 77 5.67 91.86 -123.19
N ILE A 78 6.39 91.91 -124.31
CA ILE A 78 7.40 90.90 -124.68
C ILE A 78 8.54 90.89 -123.67
N SER A 79 8.97 92.05 -123.16
CA SER A 79 10.03 92.16 -122.14
C SER A 79 9.59 91.64 -120.77
N LEU A 80 8.31 91.79 -120.40
CA LEU A 80 7.75 91.19 -119.19
C LEU A 80 7.60 89.67 -119.34
N ASP A 81 7.05 89.19 -120.45
CA ASP A 81 6.97 87.75 -120.77
C ASP A 81 8.38 87.13 -120.78
N LEU A 82 9.39 87.82 -121.34
CA LEU A 82 10.79 87.39 -121.32
C LEU A 82 11.32 87.30 -119.88
N ARG A 83 11.11 88.32 -119.04
CA ARG A 83 11.55 88.31 -117.63
C ARG A 83 10.88 87.20 -116.81
N GLU A 84 9.58 86.98 -116.99
CA GLU A 84 8.87 85.89 -116.33
C GLU A 84 9.42 84.53 -116.79
N LYS A 85 9.70 84.35 -118.08
CA LYS A 85 10.32 83.11 -118.60
C LYS A 85 11.77 82.93 -118.16
N GLU A 86 12.56 83.99 -118.05
CA GLU A 86 13.92 83.97 -117.52
C GLU A 86 13.94 83.63 -116.02
N GLU A 87 13.01 84.14 -115.23
CA GLU A 87 12.92 83.81 -113.81
C GLU A 87 12.31 82.42 -113.56
N GLU A 88 11.33 81.98 -114.36
CA GLU A 88 10.90 80.58 -114.39
C GLU A 88 12.06 79.65 -114.76
N LEU A 89 12.86 80.01 -115.77
CA LEU A 89 14.06 79.26 -116.18
C LEU A 89 15.10 79.24 -115.06
N ARG A 90 15.33 80.35 -114.35
CA ARG A 90 16.25 80.41 -113.20
C ARG A 90 15.75 79.52 -112.06
N ARG A 91 14.48 79.64 -111.66
CA ARG A 91 13.85 78.78 -110.64
C ARG A 91 13.80 77.30 -111.06
N ALA A 92 13.79 76.99 -112.35
CA ALA A 92 13.90 75.63 -112.86
C ALA A 92 15.37 75.12 -112.85
N LYS A 93 16.35 75.96 -113.18
CA LYS A 93 17.79 75.63 -113.08
C LYS A 93 18.21 75.36 -111.65
N THR A 94 17.88 76.26 -110.70
CA THR A 94 18.18 76.05 -109.28
C THR A 94 17.52 74.79 -108.75
N ARG A 95 16.22 74.56 -109.01
CA ARG A 95 15.57 73.28 -108.62
C ARG A 95 16.18 72.05 -109.28
N ARG A 96 16.74 72.16 -110.50
CA ARG A 96 17.48 71.07 -111.17
C ARG A 96 18.84 70.83 -110.53
N GLU A 97 19.50 71.89 -110.07
CA GLU A 97 20.78 71.82 -109.33
C GLU A 97 20.55 71.24 -107.93
N ASP A 98 19.54 71.69 -107.19
CA ASP A 98 19.12 71.12 -105.89
C ASP A 98 18.76 69.64 -106.03
N LEU A 99 17.90 69.29 -107.00
CA LEU A 99 17.59 67.89 -107.33
C LEU A 99 18.82 67.10 -107.80
N GLY A 100 19.83 67.76 -108.37
CA GLY A 100 21.09 67.15 -108.77
C GLY A 100 21.97 66.82 -107.56
N VAL A 101 22.04 67.72 -106.57
CA VAL A 101 22.74 67.52 -105.30
C VAL A 101 22.03 66.46 -104.45
N ASP A 102 20.70 66.51 -104.36
CA ASP A 102 19.90 65.47 -103.70
C ASP A 102 20.08 64.11 -104.38
N LEU A 103 20.06 64.06 -105.73
CA LEU A 103 20.31 62.84 -106.48
C LEU A 103 21.72 62.31 -106.25
N TYR A 104 22.74 63.18 -106.17
CA TYR A 104 24.12 62.78 -105.85
C TYR A 104 24.24 62.26 -104.40
N GLY A 105 23.59 62.90 -103.43
CA GLY A 105 23.51 62.43 -102.05
C GLY A 105 22.82 61.07 -101.93
N VAL A 106 21.71 60.88 -102.65
CA VAL A 106 21.01 59.58 -102.73
C VAL A 106 21.87 58.55 -103.47
N GLN A 107 22.64 58.91 -104.49
CA GLN A 107 23.60 58.01 -105.16
C GLN A 107 24.75 57.60 -104.23
N GLN A 108 25.28 58.52 -103.41
CA GLN A 108 26.32 58.20 -102.44
C GLN A 108 25.80 57.30 -101.31
N GLN A 109 24.58 57.56 -100.82
CA GLN A 109 23.89 56.66 -99.88
C GLN A 109 23.59 55.30 -100.53
N LEU A 110 23.18 55.25 -101.79
CA LEU A 110 22.96 54.00 -102.53
C LEU A 110 24.25 53.20 -102.65
N ALA A 111 25.39 53.84 -102.98
CA ALA A 111 26.68 53.17 -103.06
C ALA A 111 27.13 52.62 -101.68
N GLN A 112 26.95 53.38 -100.61
CA GLN A 112 27.22 52.91 -99.24
C GLN A 112 26.31 51.72 -98.86
N LEU A 113 25.03 51.78 -99.23
CA LEU A 113 24.08 50.69 -99.00
C LEU A 113 24.38 49.46 -99.87
N GLN A 114 24.89 49.63 -101.09
CA GLN A 114 25.34 48.54 -101.96
C GLN A 114 26.58 47.86 -101.37
N MET A 115 27.60 48.61 -100.94
CA MET A 115 28.77 48.05 -100.25
C MET A 115 28.40 47.37 -98.92
N ALA A 116 27.44 47.93 -98.17
CA ALA A 116 26.91 47.31 -96.97
C ALA A 116 26.12 46.02 -97.27
N LEU A 117 25.37 45.98 -98.38
CA LEU A 117 24.64 44.80 -98.84
C LEU A 117 25.59 43.71 -99.33
N GLU A 118 26.63 44.05 -100.09
CA GLU A 118 27.70 43.11 -100.49
C GLU A 118 28.46 42.57 -99.28
N SER A 119 28.81 43.42 -98.31
CA SER A 119 29.40 42.98 -97.04
C SER A 119 28.47 42.05 -96.25
N ALA A 120 27.17 42.36 -96.20
CA ALA A 120 26.18 41.51 -95.55
C ALA A 120 25.93 40.21 -96.32
N HIS A 121 26.02 40.21 -97.65
CA HIS A 121 25.89 39.04 -98.50
C HIS A 121 27.10 38.11 -98.36
N ASN A 122 28.31 38.66 -98.30
CA ASN A 122 29.52 37.89 -98.02
C ASN A 122 29.47 37.26 -96.62
N LYS A 123 29.07 38.03 -95.58
CA LYS A 123 28.81 37.48 -94.24
C LYS A 123 27.72 36.41 -94.23
N LEU A 124 26.66 36.58 -95.02
CA LEU A 124 25.61 35.57 -95.14
C LEU A 124 26.15 34.29 -95.78
N ASN A 125 26.98 34.39 -96.81
CA ASN A 125 27.64 33.23 -97.42
C ASN A 125 28.63 32.56 -96.45
N GLU A 126 29.44 33.32 -95.70
CA GLU A 126 30.31 32.79 -94.64
C GLU A 126 29.52 32.05 -93.54
N THR A 127 28.40 32.62 -93.07
CA THR A 127 27.52 31.94 -92.10
C THR A 127 26.78 30.75 -92.69
N HIS A 128 26.46 30.77 -93.99
CA HIS A 128 25.83 29.66 -94.69
C HIS A 128 26.79 28.48 -94.85
N ASP A 129 28.03 28.74 -95.25
CA ASP A 129 29.10 27.73 -95.36
C ASP A 129 29.53 27.22 -93.98
N GLY A 130 29.56 28.11 -92.98
CA GLY A 130 29.74 27.73 -91.58
C GLY A 130 28.62 26.82 -91.07
N ARG A 131 27.35 27.11 -91.41
CA ARG A 131 26.19 26.26 -91.11
C ARG A 131 26.28 24.91 -91.83
N PHE A 132 26.61 24.89 -93.12
CA PHE A 132 26.77 23.64 -93.87
C PHE A 132 27.87 22.75 -93.28
N LYS A 133 29.06 23.30 -93.01
CA LYS A 133 30.13 22.56 -92.33
C LYS A 133 29.72 22.07 -90.94
N ALA A 134 28.92 22.85 -90.20
CA ALA A 134 28.39 22.42 -88.91
C ALA A 134 27.31 21.33 -89.04
N GLU A 135 26.49 21.35 -90.09
CA GLU A 135 25.48 20.33 -90.39
C GLU A 135 26.12 19.02 -90.87
N ASP A 136 27.12 19.09 -91.75
CA ASP A 136 27.93 17.94 -92.19
C ASP A 136 28.67 17.31 -90.99
N ASN A 137 29.37 18.11 -90.18
CA ASN A 137 30.02 17.64 -88.94
C ASN A 137 28.99 17.04 -87.96
N LEU A 138 27.79 17.61 -87.87
CA LEU A 138 26.73 17.09 -87.00
C LEU A 138 26.21 15.73 -87.51
N ASP A 139 26.10 15.54 -88.83
CA ASP A 139 25.67 14.27 -89.42
C ASP A 139 26.76 13.20 -89.34
N GLU A 140 28.04 13.55 -89.50
CA GLU A 140 29.17 12.68 -89.15
C GLU A 140 29.14 12.27 -87.66
N ILE A 141 28.94 13.23 -86.75
CA ILE A 141 28.82 12.97 -85.31
C ILE A 141 27.58 12.11 -85.00
N LYS A 142 26.46 12.29 -85.71
CA LYS A 142 25.27 11.41 -85.56
C LYS A 142 25.56 9.99 -86.03
N GLU A 143 26.28 9.79 -87.13
CA GLU A 143 26.68 8.46 -87.60
C GLU A 143 27.72 7.82 -86.67
N GLU A 144 28.71 8.57 -86.18
CA GLU A 144 29.58 8.11 -85.10
C GLU A 144 28.80 7.76 -83.84
N PHE A 145 27.83 8.58 -83.45
CA PHE A 145 27.00 8.34 -82.28
C PHE A 145 26.10 7.10 -82.47
N LYS A 146 25.55 6.85 -83.67
CA LYS A 146 24.85 5.59 -83.98
C LYS A 146 25.79 4.39 -83.86
N LYS A 147 27.00 4.46 -84.42
CA LYS A 147 28.02 3.41 -84.32
C LYS A 147 28.43 3.17 -82.87
N LYS A 148 28.76 4.22 -82.12
CA LYS A 148 29.11 4.18 -80.68
C LYS A 148 27.92 3.69 -79.84
N LYS A 149 26.68 4.09 -80.13
CA LYS A 149 25.46 3.58 -79.48
C LYS A 149 25.24 2.10 -79.76
N ALA A 150 25.43 1.63 -80.99
CA ALA A 150 25.35 0.20 -81.31
C ALA A 150 26.46 -0.61 -80.62
N VAL A 151 27.68 -0.06 -80.50
CA VAL A 151 28.76 -0.65 -79.70
C VAL A 151 28.42 -0.65 -78.20
N VAL A 152 27.81 0.42 -77.67
CA VAL A 152 27.34 0.52 -76.27
C VAL A 152 26.15 -0.39 -76.00
N GLU A 153 25.25 -0.60 -76.94
CA GLU A 153 24.14 -1.56 -76.81
C GLU A 153 24.66 -3.00 -76.90
N LYS A 154 25.60 -3.29 -77.80
CA LYS A 154 26.28 -4.59 -77.87
C LYS A 154 27.11 -4.87 -76.62
N SER A 155 27.86 -3.89 -76.11
CA SER A 155 28.62 -4.02 -74.87
C SER A 155 27.73 -4.01 -73.63
N ARG A 156 26.57 -3.34 -73.62
CA ARG A 156 25.52 -3.51 -72.58
C ARG A 156 24.86 -4.88 -72.64
N MET A 157 24.63 -5.44 -73.83
CA MET A 157 24.08 -6.78 -73.97
C MET A 157 25.12 -7.84 -73.54
N GLN A 158 26.38 -7.62 -73.88
CA GLN A 158 27.49 -8.46 -73.43
C GLN A 158 27.77 -8.28 -71.93
N MET A 159 27.70 -7.06 -71.40
CA MET A 159 27.75 -6.79 -69.95
C MET A 159 26.58 -7.45 -69.24
N LYS A 160 25.35 -7.39 -69.76
CA LYS A 160 24.20 -8.10 -69.18
C LYS A 160 24.36 -9.62 -69.25
N LYS A 161 24.91 -10.17 -70.34
CA LYS A 161 25.25 -11.59 -70.43
C LYS A 161 26.33 -11.95 -69.41
N SER A 162 27.45 -11.26 -69.41
CA SER A 162 28.53 -11.44 -68.45
C SER A 162 28.13 -11.12 -67.01
N GLN A 163 27.08 -10.31 -66.77
CA GLN A 163 26.53 -10.05 -65.44
C GLN A 163 25.54 -11.14 -65.04
N VAL A 164 24.76 -11.72 -65.94
CA VAL A 164 23.98 -12.94 -65.67
C VAL A 164 24.91 -14.15 -65.48
N GLU A 165 25.98 -14.25 -66.26
CA GLU A 165 27.04 -15.25 -66.10
C GLU A 165 27.81 -15.04 -64.81
N LEU A 166 28.12 -13.79 -64.42
CA LEU A 166 28.79 -13.42 -63.17
C LEU A 166 27.86 -13.47 -61.96
N ASP A 167 26.55 -13.28 -62.11
CA ASP A 167 25.55 -13.51 -61.06
C ASP A 167 25.30 -15.01 -60.89
N ALA A 168 25.31 -15.80 -61.97
CA ALA A 168 25.30 -17.26 -61.92
C ALA A 168 26.62 -17.81 -61.35
N LEU A 169 27.77 -17.26 -61.73
CA LEU A 169 29.08 -17.57 -61.16
C LEU A 169 29.21 -17.06 -59.73
N ASN A 170 28.58 -15.96 -59.34
CA ASN A 170 28.50 -15.51 -57.95
C ASN A 170 27.49 -16.32 -57.16
N GLN A 171 26.48 -16.91 -57.80
CA GLN A 171 25.53 -17.81 -57.14
C GLN A 171 26.15 -19.19 -56.95
N THR A 172 26.91 -19.71 -57.92
CA THR A 172 27.71 -20.94 -57.74
C THR A 172 28.93 -20.68 -56.88
N LEU A 173 29.61 -19.54 -56.97
CA LEU A 173 30.67 -19.14 -56.04
C LEU A 173 30.09 -18.95 -54.64
N ARG A 174 28.94 -18.30 -54.45
CA ARG A 174 28.27 -18.25 -53.13
C ARG A 174 27.81 -19.62 -52.67
N GLN A 175 27.32 -20.49 -53.54
CA GLN A 175 27.01 -21.88 -53.15
C GLN A 175 28.27 -22.66 -52.79
N VAL A 176 29.40 -22.40 -53.46
CA VAL A 176 30.71 -23.00 -53.18
C VAL A 176 31.37 -22.34 -51.97
N GLU A 177 31.14 -21.06 -51.68
CA GLU A 177 31.61 -20.33 -50.51
C GLU A 177 30.76 -20.69 -49.30
N THR A 178 29.43 -20.78 -49.42
CA THR A 178 28.60 -21.36 -48.37
C THR A 178 28.95 -22.82 -48.19
N TYR A 179 29.15 -23.63 -49.24
CA TYR A 179 29.57 -25.02 -49.08
C TYR A 179 31.01 -25.15 -48.55
N ASN A 180 31.91 -24.22 -48.83
CA ASN A 180 33.31 -24.25 -48.37
C ASN A 180 33.49 -23.53 -47.03
N ASP A 181 32.56 -22.68 -46.61
CA ASP A 181 32.48 -22.14 -45.24
C ASP A 181 31.59 -23.02 -44.36
N GLU A 182 30.61 -23.74 -44.91
CA GLU A 182 29.96 -24.89 -44.29
C GLU A 182 30.96 -26.03 -44.16
N MET A 183 31.76 -26.34 -45.18
CA MET A 183 32.80 -27.38 -45.10
C MET A 183 34.04 -26.91 -44.33
N LYS A 184 34.45 -25.64 -44.33
CA LYS A 184 35.47 -25.14 -43.37
C LYS A 184 34.91 -25.02 -41.98
N SER A 185 33.64 -24.68 -41.78
CA SER A 185 33.04 -24.68 -40.45
C SER A 185 32.69 -26.10 -40.02
N GLU A 186 32.48 -27.08 -40.91
CA GLU A 186 32.38 -28.50 -40.59
C GLU A 186 33.75 -29.10 -40.38
N ILE A 187 34.79 -28.74 -41.14
CA ILE A 187 36.18 -29.13 -40.88
C ILE A 187 36.68 -28.42 -39.63
N ALA A 188 36.28 -27.19 -39.32
CA ALA A 188 36.66 -26.51 -38.08
C ALA A 188 35.72 -26.86 -36.91
N ARG A 189 34.49 -27.33 -37.15
CA ARG A 189 33.63 -28.00 -36.14
C ARG A 189 34.06 -29.45 -35.96
N SER A 190 34.68 -30.09 -36.94
CA SER A 190 35.20 -31.47 -36.90
C SER A 190 36.63 -31.50 -36.38
N GLN A 191 37.46 -30.50 -36.64
CA GLN A 191 38.75 -30.28 -35.97
C GLN A 191 38.52 -29.71 -34.56
N ARG A 192 37.55 -28.82 -34.33
CA ARG A 192 37.17 -28.48 -32.95
C ARG A 192 36.40 -29.59 -32.27
N ALA A 193 35.64 -30.45 -32.94
CA ALA A 193 35.04 -31.63 -32.32
C ALA A 193 36.02 -32.80 -32.24
N ALA A 194 37.09 -32.87 -33.03
CA ALA A 194 38.16 -33.85 -32.92
C ALA A 194 39.16 -33.40 -31.88
N HIS A 195 39.60 -32.13 -31.84
CA HIS A 195 40.39 -31.60 -30.72
C HIS A 195 39.59 -31.44 -29.45
N LYS A 196 38.28 -31.15 -29.49
CA LYS A 196 37.41 -31.26 -28.30
C LYS A 196 37.02 -32.70 -28.02
N ALA A 197 37.08 -33.63 -28.97
CA ALA A 197 36.96 -35.07 -28.66
C ALA A 197 38.28 -35.65 -28.20
N GLU A 198 39.45 -35.12 -28.55
CA GLU A 198 40.77 -35.50 -28.04
C GLU A 198 41.01 -34.82 -26.70
N GLU A 199 40.60 -33.57 -26.52
CA GLU A 199 40.59 -32.89 -25.23
C GLU A 199 39.52 -33.51 -24.33
N ASN A 200 38.30 -33.79 -24.82
CA ASN A 200 37.33 -34.56 -24.06
C ASN A 200 37.76 -36.02 -23.91
N VAL A 201 38.49 -36.68 -24.81
CA VAL A 201 38.95 -38.07 -24.60
C VAL A 201 40.14 -38.09 -23.67
N THR A 202 41.07 -37.15 -23.73
CA THR A 202 42.19 -37.06 -22.76
C THR A 202 41.72 -36.51 -21.42
N ASN A 203 40.70 -35.65 -21.36
CA ASN A 203 40.04 -35.26 -20.11
C ASN A 203 39.09 -36.35 -19.62
N LEU A 204 38.37 -37.07 -20.47
CA LEU A 204 37.65 -38.29 -20.13
C LEU A 204 38.61 -39.43 -19.82
N GLU A 205 39.87 -39.45 -20.25
CA GLU A 205 40.88 -40.46 -19.86
C GLU A 205 41.52 -40.06 -18.54
N LYS A 206 41.72 -38.77 -18.27
CA LYS A 206 42.11 -38.28 -16.94
C LYS A 206 40.97 -38.45 -15.95
N GLU A 207 39.73 -38.18 -16.34
CA GLU A 207 38.53 -38.40 -15.55
C GLU A 207 38.17 -39.86 -15.47
N LYS A 208 38.40 -40.67 -16.51
CA LYS A 208 38.24 -42.14 -16.47
C LYS A 208 39.34 -42.76 -15.63
N LYS A 209 40.58 -42.28 -15.68
CA LYS A 209 41.66 -42.70 -14.75
C LYS A 209 41.41 -42.23 -13.33
N LYS A 210 40.84 -41.03 -13.11
CA LYS A 210 40.35 -40.61 -11.78
C LYS A 210 39.14 -41.44 -11.35
N GLN A 211 38.23 -41.77 -12.27
CA GLN A 211 37.05 -42.61 -12.05
C GLN A 211 37.47 -44.05 -11.84
N ASP A 212 38.57 -44.53 -12.42
CA ASP A 212 39.08 -45.89 -12.29
C ASP A 212 39.89 -45.99 -11.00
N LEU A 213 40.67 -44.98 -10.61
CA LEU A 213 41.24 -44.89 -9.26
C LEU A 213 40.16 -44.69 -8.18
N TYR A 214 39.06 -44.02 -8.52
CA TYR A 214 37.90 -43.84 -7.64
C TYR A 214 36.98 -45.06 -7.66
N ILE A 215 36.91 -45.83 -8.74
CA ILE A 215 36.23 -47.13 -8.84
C ILE A 215 37.09 -48.16 -8.13
N ASP A 216 38.41 -48.13 -8.20
CA ASP A 216 39.30 -48.99 -7.44
C ASP A 216 39.14 -48.67 -5.95
N LYS A 217 39.19 -47.40 -5.55
CA LYS A 217 38.84 -46.99 -4.18
C LYS A 217 37.43 -47.39 -3.79
N LEU A 218 36.41 -47.14 -4.62
CA LEU A 218 35.03 -47.54 -4.33
C LEU A 218 34.84 -49.04 -4.39
N THR A 219 35.69 -49.81 -5.09
CA THR A 219 35.63 -51.27 -5.19
C THR A 219 36.37 -51.91 -4.03
N GLU A 220 37.43 -51.28 -3.53
CA GLU A 220 38.12 -51.61 -2.28
C GLU A 220 37.29 -51.20 -1.06
N GLU A 221 36.61 -50.04 -1.10
CA GLU A 221 35.58 -49.62 -0.15
C GLU A 221 34.36 -50.53 -0.25
N VAL A 222 33.83 -50.87 -1.44
CA VAL A 222 32.74 -51.85 -1.59
C VAL A 222 33.19 -53.26 -1.19
N LYS A 223 34.46 -53.63 -1.35
CA LYS A 223 35.01 -54.90 -0.88
C LYS A 223 35.10 -54.92 0.64
N SER A 224 35.66 -53.88 1.27
CA SER A 224 35.70 -53.74 2.73
C SER A 224 34.31 -53.57 3.32
N LEU A 225 33.37 -52.90 2.63
CA LEU A 225 31.96 -52.82 3.01
C LEU A 225 31.24 -54.15 2.79
N LYS A 226 31.59 -54.97 1.78
CA LYS A 226 31.07 -56.34 1.63
C LYS A 226 31.62 -57.27 2.69
N GLU A 227 32.90 -57.17 3.02
CA GLU A 227 33.56 -57.89 4.12
C GLU A 227 32.96 -57.45 5.46
N ASN A 228 32.70 -56.16 5.67
CA ASN A 228 31.97 -55.63 6.82
C ASN A 228 30.49 -56.04 6.82
N ILE A 229 29.79 -56.06 5.70
CA ILE A 229 28.40 -56.58 5.60
C ILE A 229 28.38 -58.09 5.86
N GLN A 230 29.40 -58.83 5.47
CA GLN A 230 29.54 -60.25 5.77
C GLN A 230 29.87 -60.47 7.25
N LEU A 231 30.73 -59.63 7.85
CA LEU A 231 31.06 -59.64 9.28
C LEU A 231 29.87 -59.21 10.15
N TYR A 232 29.19 -58.12 9.80
CA TYR A 232 27.95 -57.70 10.45
C TYR A 232 26.81 -58.67 10.16
N GLY A 233 26.82 -59.36 9.01
CA GLY A 233 25.87 -60.43 8.68
C GLY A 233 26.08 -61.69 9.52
N THR A 234 27.33 -62.08 9.78
CA THR A 234 27.64 -63.18 10.70
C THR A 234 27.40 -62.77 12.15
N GLN A 235 27.79 -61.56 12.57
CA GLN A 235 27.47 -61.00 13.89
C GLN A 235 25.96 -60.89 14.11
N LEU A 236 25.18 -60.40 13.14
CA LEU A 236 23.72 -60.30 13.24
C LEU A 236 23.06 -61.69 13.22
N LYS A 237 23.66 -62.68 12.55
CA LYS A 237 23.20 -64.07 12.63
C LYS A 237 23.48 -64.68 14.02
N VAL A 238 24.68 -64.48 14.56
CA VAL A 238 25.06 -64.92 15.92
C VAL A 238 24.18 -64.21 16.96
N GLN A 239 24.07 -62.89 16.90
CA GLN A 239 23.17 -62.11 17.74
C GLN A 239 21.74 -62.59 17.62
N LYS A 240 21.19 -62.84 16.42
CA LYS A 240 19.84 -63.43 16.30
C LYS A 240 19.71 -64.78 16.98
N GLN A 241 20.72 -65.65 16.90
CA GLN A 241 20.73 -66.94 17.60
C GLN A 241 20.84 -66.76 19.12
N GLU A 242 21.62 -65.79 19.60
CA GLU A 242 21.69 -65.40 21.01
C GLU A 242 20.37 -64.77 21.50
N THR A 243 19.71 -63.93 20.69
CA THR A 243 18.40 -63.34 21.01
C THR A 243 17.29 -64.39 20.95
N GLU A 244 17.36 -65.36 20.04
CA GLU A 244 16.41 -66.48 19.95
C GLU A 244 16.56 -67.41 21.17
N ALA A 245 17.79 -67.70 21.60
CA ALA A 245 18.07 -68.41 22.86
C ALA A 245 17.67 -67.58 24.11
N ALA A 246 17.86 -66.26 24.08
CA ALA A 246 17.39 -65.36 25.13
C ALA A 246 15.85 -65.29 25.17
N GLU A 247 15.18 -65.31 24.02
CA GLU A 247 13.73 -65.41 23.92
C GLU A 247 13.21 -66.78 24.38
N GLU A 248 13.90 -67.87 24.06
CA GLU A 248 13.53 -69.21 24.51
C GLU A 248 13.68 -69.34 26.03
N THR A 249 14.80 -68.87 26.60
CA THR A 249 14.98 -68.79 28.06
C THR A 249 14.00 -67.81 28.73
N LEU A 250 13.61 -66.71 28.09
CA LEU A 250 12.54 -65.83 28.57
C LEU A 250 11.15 -66.49 28.48
N LYS A 251 10.87 -67.28 27.44
CA LYS A 251 9.62 -68.06 27.32
C LYS A 251 9.57 -69.17 28.37
N GLU A 252 10.69 -69.83 28.63
CA GLU A 252 10.81 -70.82 29.70
C GLU A 252 10.67 -70.17 31.09
N ALA A 253 11.35 -69.05 31.34
CA ALA A 253 11.20 -68.27 32.57
C ALA A 253 9.77 -67.75 32.76
N ALA A 254 9.10 -67.29 31.69
CA ALA A 254 7.70 -66.87 31.74
C ALA A 254 6.76 -68.05 32.06
N LYS A 255 7.01 -69.23 31.48
CA LYS A 255 6.29 -70.47 31.80
C LYS A 255 6.52 -70.93 33.25
N GLN A 256 7.76 -70.82 33.74
CA GLN A 256 8.09 -71.07 35.16
C GLN A 256 7.39 -70.05 36.06
N MET A 257 7.40 -68.75 35.72
CA MET A 257 6.66 -67.71 36.45
C MET A 257 5.15 -67.95 36.45
N GLU A 258 4.57 -68.46 35.36
CA GLU A 258 3.16 -68.87 35.30
C GLU A 258 2.90 -70.08 36.20
N THR A 259 3.78 -71.07 36.20
CA THR A 259 3.71 -72.23 37.13
C THR A 259 3.81 -71.77 38.59
N THR A 260 4.78 -70.93 38.95
CA THR A 260 4.90 -70.34 40.30
C THR A 260 3.71 -69.44 40.64
N SER A 261 3.10 -68.75 39.68
CA SER A 261 1.86 -67.97 39.88
C SER A 261 0.65 -68.87 40.14
N PHE A 262 0.55 -70.00 39.45
CA PHE A 262 -0.45 -71.03 39.70
C PHE A 262 -0.25 -71.68 41.08
N GLU A 263 0.97 -72.09 41.42
CA GLU A 263 1.33 -72.61 42.75
C GLU A 263 1.05 -71.57 43.85
N LYS A 264 1.36 -70.29 43.62
CA LYS A 264 1.05 -69.19 44.56
C LYS A 264 -0.47 -68.99 44.72
N LYS A 265 -1.26 -69.13 43.66
CA LYS A 265 -2.74 -69.11 43.75
C LYS A 265 -3.24 -70.33 44.53
N GLN A 266 -2.72 -71.52 44.26
CA GLN A 266 -3.07 -72.76 44.96
C GLN A 266 -2.70 -72.69 46.44
N LEU A 267 -1.49 -72.24 46.79
CA LEU A 267 -1.04 -71.98 48.15
C LEU A 267 -1.86 -70.89 48.82
N MET A 268 -2.24 -69.81 48.13
CA MET A 268 -3.13 -68.80 48.69
C MET A 268 -4.54 -69.36 48.95
N GLN A 269 -5.04 -70.26 48.10
CA GLN A 269 -6.32 -70.93 48.30
C GLN A 269 -6.26 -71.95 49.44
N GLN A 270 -5.19 -72.73 49.55
CA GLN A 270 -4.91 -73.62 50.68
C GLN A 270 -4.76 -72.82 51.97
N TRP A 271 -4.02 -71.71 51.96
CA TRP A 271 -3.87 -70.82 53.11
C TRP A 271 -5.18 -70.16 53.51
N LYS A 272 -5.99 -69.68 52.56
CA LYS A 272 -7.36 -69.18 52.83
C LYS A 272 -8.25 -70.29 53.41
N SER A 273 -8.16 -71.51 52.89
CA SER A 273 -8.88 -72.67 53.45
C SER A 273 -8.42 -73.01 54.87
N SER A 274 -7.11 -73.02 55.12
CA SER A 274 -6.52 -73.18 56.45
C SER A 274 -6.88 -72.05 57.41
N LEU A 275 -7.02 -70.81 56.90
CA LEU A 275 -7.42 -69.63 57.66
C LEU A 275 -8.92 -69.67 57.99
N ILE A 276 -9.79 -70.10 57.07
CA ILE A 276 -11.21 -70.37 57.34
C ILE A 276 -11.35 -71.51 58.34
N GLY A 277 -10.58 -72.59 58.17
CA GLY A 277 -10.53 -73.71 59.13
C GLY A 277 -9.89 -73.34 60.47
N MET A 278 -9.08 -72.28 60.53
CA MET A 278 -8.57 -71.68 61.77
C MET A 278 -9.64 -70.81 62.40
N GLN A 279 -10.28 -69.92 61.65
CA GLN A 279 -11.40 -69.09 62.10
C GLN A 279 -12.58 -69.94 62.61
N GLN A 280 -12.89 -71.08 61.99
CA GLN A 280 -13.89 -72.04 62.48
C GLN A 280 -13.43 -72.74 63.76
N ARG A 281 -12.13 -73.06 63.90
CA ARG A 281 -11.56 -73.57 65.16
C ARG A 281 -11.51 -72.51 66.24
N ASP A 282 -11.28 -71.25 65.91
CA ASP A 282 -11.27 -70.11 66.83
C ASP A 282 -12.69 -69.75 67.26
N GLN A 283 -13.69 -69.87 66.36
CA GLN A 283 -15.11 -69.77 66.71
C GLN A 283 -15.57 -70.94 67.58
N ALA A 284 -15.14 -72.17 67.28
CA ALA A 284 -15.41 -73.33 68.14
C ALA A 284 -14.73 -73.19 69.50
N LEU A 285 -13.47 -72.73 69.53
CA LEU A 285 -12.72 -72.47 70.76
C LEU A 285 -13.37 -71.35 71.56
N LEU A 286 -13.77 -70.25 70.92
CA LEU A 286 -14.50 -69.16 71.56
C LEU A 286 -15.86 -69.62 72.09
N ALA A 287 -16.60 -70.46 71.35
CA ALA A 287 -17.84 -71.06 71.83
C ALA A 287 -17.62 -72.02 73.02
N THR A 288 -16.52 -72.78 73.03
CA THR A 288 -16.14 -73.57 74.22
C THR A 288 -15.63 -72.69 75.36
N GLN A 289 -14.99 -71.56 75.07
CA GLN A 289 -14.50 -70.60 76.07
C GLN A 289 -15.67 -69.84 76.70
N THR A 290 -16.70 -69.46 75.92
CA THR A 290 -17.94 -68.89 76.47
C THR A 290 -18.69 -69.93 77.27
N ALA A 291 -18.83 -71.18 76.79
CA ALA A 291 -19.46 -72.24 77.59
C ALA A 291 -18.68 -72.57 78.88
N VAL A 292 -17.34 -72.52 78.85
CA VAL A 292 -16.49 -72.66 80.06
C VAL A 292 -16.63 -71.44 80.98
N ASN A 293 -16.76 -70.23 80.43
CA ASN A 293 -17.00 -69.02 81.24
C ASN A 293 -18.40 -69.03 81.85
N GLU A 294 -19.43 -69.45 81.12
CA GLU A 294 -20.80 -69.66 81.60
C GLU A 294 -20.81 -70.73 82.71
N LEU A 295 -20.13 -71.87 82.50
CA LEU A 295 -19.97 -72.89 83.55
C LEU A 295 -19.14 -72.40 84.74
N ASN A 296 -18.14 -71.54 84.56
CA ASN A 296 -17.40 -70.91 85.65
C ASN A 296 -18.25 -69.85 86.39
N GLU A 297 -19.15 -69.14 85.69
CA GLU A 297 -20.11 -68.21 86.28
C GLU A 297 -21.21 -68.96 87.03
N GLU A 298 -21.67 -70.11 86.52
CA GLU A 298 -22.53 -71.06 87.24
C GLU A 298 -21.79 -71.67 88.45
N GLU A 299 -20.52 -72.05 88.32
CA GLU A 299 -19.71 -72.53 89.45
C GLU A 299 -19.48 -71.42 90.48
N LEU A 300 -19.26 -70.17 90.05
CA LEU A 300 -19.17 -69.01 90.94
C LEU A 300 -20.52 -68.68 91.60
N ALA A 301 -21.63 -68.83 90.88
CA ALA A 301 -22.98 -68.66 91.42
C ALA A 301 -23.25 -69.75 92.47
N VAL A 302 -23.04 -71.03 92.13
CA VAL A 302 -23.16 -72.17 93.05
C VAL A 302 -22.17 -72.07 94.21
N ALA A 303 -20.94 -71.58 94.01
CA ALA A 303 -19.99 -71.32 95.08
C ALA A 303 -20.41 -70.14 95.96
N SER A 304 -21.10 -69.14 95.41
CA SER A 304 -21.70 -68.03 96.15
C SER A 304 -22.94 -68.48 96.93
N GLU A 305 -23.76 -69.39 96.37
CA GLU A 305 -24.87 -70.05 97.06
C GLU A 305 -24.34 -70.95 98.17
N ILE A 306 -23.33 -71.79 97.91
CA ILE A 306 -22.64 -72.61 98.93
C ILE A 306 -22.01 -71.70 100.00
N ARG A 307 -21.46 -70.54 99.64
CA ARG A 307 -20.95 -69.57 100.63
C ARG A 307 -22.10 -68.94 101.42
N GLY A 308 -23.22 -68.62 100.79
CA GLY A 308 -24.44 -68.13 101.43
C GLY A 308 -25.06 -69.16 102.37
N TYR A 309 -25.16 -70.42 101.95
CA TYR A 309 -25.56 -71.56 102.77
C TYR A 309 -24.55 -71.83 103.88
N LYS A 310 -23.23 -71.74 103.65
CA LYS A 310 -22.23 -71.83 104.72
C LYS A 310 -22.38 -70.71 105.74
N THR A 311 -22.53 -69.46 105.31
CA THR A 311 -22.79 -68.33 106.23
C THR A 311 -24.15 -68.45 106.93
N SER A 312 -25.15 -69.06 106.28
CA SER A 312 -26.44 -69.38 106.89
C SER A 312 -26.33 -70.52 107.90
N ILE A 313 -25.50 -71.53 107.62
CA ILE A 313 -25.16 -72.64 108.51
C ILE A 313 -24.31 -72.13 109.68
N GLU A 314 -23.35 -71.24 109.49
CA GLU A 314 -22.57 -70.58 110.55
C GLU A 314 -23.48 -69.68 111.41
N LYS A 315 -24.46 -68.99 110.82
CA LYS A 315 -25.49 -68.25 111.56
C LYS A 315 -26.42 -69.20 112.32
N ALA A 316 -26.82 -70.32 111.72
CA ALA A 316 -27.63 -71.33 112.39
C ALA A 316 -26.82 -72.08 113.47
N GLN A 317 -25.51 -72.26 113.29
CA GLN A 317 -24.58 -72.85 114.24
C GLN A 317 -24.29 -71.89 115.38
N THR A 318 -24.07 -70.60 115.15
CA THR A 318 -23.94 -69.61 116.23
C THR A 318 -25.28 -69.42 116.98
N VAL A 319 -26.42 -69.47 116.28
CA VAL A 319 -27.74 -69.56 116.95
C VAL A 319 -27.87 -70.86 117.74
N ASN A 320 -27.40 -72.00 117.23
CA ASN A 320 -27.40 -73.27 117.94
C ASN A 320 -26.40 -73.28 119.12
N GLU A 321 -25.22 -72.66 119.00
CA GLU A 321 -24.25 -72.51 120.09
C GLU A 321 -24.73 -71.53 121.15
N THR A 322 -25.48 -70.48 120.79
CA THR A 322 -26.16 -69.64 121.78
C THR A 322 -27.35 -70.35 122.41
N LEU A 323 -28.12 -71.16 121.66
CA LEU A 323 -29.19 -71.98 122.21
C LEU A 323 -28.66 -73.10 123.11
N THR A 324 -27.68 -73.87 122.67
CA THR A 324 -26.92 -74.85 123.46
C THR A 324 -26.23 -74.17 124.63
N GLY A 325 -25.64 -72.99 124.47
CA GLY A 325 -25.10 -72.21 125.58
C GLY A 325 -26.16 -71.75 126.58
N THR A 326 -27.39 -71.43 126.12
CA THR A 326 -28.53 -71.21 127.02
C THR A 326 -29.07 -72.50 127.62
N ILE A 327 -28.99 -73.64 126.93
CA ILE A 327 -29.38 -74.96 127.45
C ILE A 327 -28.37 -75.42 128.48
N ASP A 328 -27.06 -75.36 128.21
CA ASP A 328 -25.97 -75.64 129.17
C ASP A 328 -26.02 -74.68 130.36
N ARG A 329 -26.44 -73.42 130.15
CA ARG A 329 -26.71 -72.48 131.24
C ARG A 329 -27.95 -72.85 132.02
N PHE A 330 -29.07 -73.18 131.37
CA PHE A 330 -30.28 -73.65 132.03
C PHE A 330 -30.08 -75.03 132.68
N ASP A 331 -29.18 -75.87 132.18
CA ASP A 331 -28.79 -77.16 132.75
C ASP A 331 -27.79 -76.95 133.89
N SER A 332 -26.98 -75.90 133.87
CA SER A 332 -26.16 -75.48 135.02
C SER A 332 -27.03 -74.82 136.10
N GLU A 333 -28.05 -74.04 135.71
CA GLU A 333 -29.05 -73.47 136.61
C GLU A 333 -29.99 -74.57 137.15
N ASN A 334 -30.38 -75.57 136.34
CA ASN A 334 -31.12 -76.76 136.77
C ASN A 334 -30.26 -77.65 137.66
N ARG A 335 -28.97 -77.89 137.34
CA ARG A 335 -28.06 -78.62 138.23
C ARG A 335 -27.82 -77.86 139.53
N PHE A 336 -27.73 -76.54 139.50
CA PHE A 336 -27.65 -75.72 140.71
C PHE A 336 -28.97 -75.79 141.50
N VAL A 337 -30.13 -75.80 140.84
CA VAL A 337 -31.45 -76.01 141.47
C VAL A 337 -31.61 -77.44 141.97
N ASP A 338 -31.04 -78.46 141.33
CA ASP A 338 -31.01 -79.85 141.76
C ASP A 338 -30.01 -80.07 142.91
N GLU A 339 -28.89 -79.34 142.95
CA GLU A 339 -27.98 -79.28 144.08
C GLU A 339 -28.59 -78.50 145.25
N GLN A 340 -29.33 -77.42 145.00
CA GLN A 340 -30.13 -76.71 146.01
C GLN A 340 -31.28 -77.58 146.52
N LEU A 341 -31.99 -78.29 145.64
CA LEU A 341 -33.01 -79.27 146.00
C LEU A 341 -32.39 -80.44 146.75
N GLY A 342 -31.22 -80.94 146.34
CA GLY A 342 -30.47 -81.99 147.03
C GLY A 342 -29.94 -81.53 148.39
N ALA A 343 -29.55 -80.26 148.53
CA ALA A 343 -29.21 -79.65 149.81
C ALA A 343 -30.44 -79.47 150.69
N ILE A 344 -31.58 -79.05 150.14
CA ILE A 344 -32.88 -79.00 150.82
C ILE A 344 -33.37 -80.41 151.17
N GLN A 345 -33.09 -81.43 150.36
CA GLN A 345 -33.42 -82.84 150.60
C GLN A 345 -32.55 -83.37 151.75
N GLN A 346 -31.23 -83.13 151.72
CA GLN A 346 -30.34 -83.45 152.84
C GLN A 346 -30.69 -82.65 154.11
N ASP A 347 -31.14 -81.41 153.98
CA ASP A 347 -31.57 -80.61 155.13
C ASP A 347 -32.95 -81.06 155.63
N MET A 348 -33.84 -81.59 154.77
CA MET A 348 -35.05 -82.30 155.15
C MET A 348 -34.75 -83.66 155.80
N ASP A 349 -33.74 -84.39 155.35
CA ASP A 349 -33.29 -85.64 155.97
C ASP A 349 -32.64 -85.35 157.34
N LYS A 350 -31.81 -84.31 157.46
CA LYS A 350 -31.32 -83.80 158.75
C LYS A 350 -32.46 -83.27 159.63
N LEU A 351 -33.50 -82.66 159.06
CA LEU A 351 -34.70 -82.25 159.79
C LEU A 351 -35.53 -83.45 160.22
N SER A 352 -35.55 -84.52 159.43
CA SER A 352 -36.22 -85.80 159.70
C SER A 352 -35.49 -86.55 160.81
N GLU A 353 -34.16 -86.62 160.77
CA GLU A 353 -33.34 -87.13 161.88
C GLU A 353 -33.51 -86.26 163.14
N ARG A 354 -33.54 -84.92 163.01
CA ARG A 354 -33.88 -84.02 164.13
C ARG A 354 -35.31 -84.24 164.63
N TYR A 355 -36.26 -84.52 163.75
CA TYR A 355 -37.65 -84.79 164.09
C TYR A 355 -37.78 -86.14 164.79
N GLU A 356 -37.04 -87.17 164.37
CA GLU A 356 -36.99 -88.47 165.05
C GLU A 356 -36.26 -88.37 166.40
N MET A 357 -35.22 -87.54 166.51
CA MET A 357 -34.55 -87.22 167.77
C MET A 357 -35.48 -86.42 168.70
N LEU A 358 -36.21 -85.45 168.16
CA LEU A 358 -37.26 -84.71 168.85
C LEU A 358 -38.47 -85.60 169.20
N GLN A 359 -38.77 -86.65 168.44
CA GLN A 359 -39.83 -87.63 168.72
C GLN A 359 -39.41 -88.62 169.81
N LYS A 360 -38.11 -88.96 169.89
CA LYS A 360 -37.51 -89.69 171.03
C LYS A 360 -37.51 -88.81 172.28
N SER A 361 -37.18 -87.52 172.14
CA SER A 361 -37.35 -86.50 173.20
C SER A 361 -38.82 -86.33 173.60
N LEU A 362 -39.74 -86.34 172.62
CA LEU A 362 -41.18 -86.20 172.83
C LEU A 362 -41.70 -87.39 173.63
N LYS A 363 -41.30 -88.63 173.28
CA LYS A 363 -41.59 -89.82 174.09
C LYS A 363 -41.06 -89.72 175.51
N THR A 364 -39.86 -89.17 175.73
CA THR A 364 -39.39 -88.95 177.10
C THR A 364 -40.23 -87.89 177.82
N THR A 365 -40.61 -86.78 177.17
CA THR A 365 -41.56 -85.82 177.76
C THR A 365 -42.95 -86.41 177.96
N ASP A 366 -43.43 -87.31 177.10
CA ASP A 366 -44.71 -88.01 177.25
C ASP A 366 -44.68 -88.90 178.50
N THR A 367 -43.57 -89.62 178.77
CA THR A 367 -43.43 -90.36 180.04
C THR A 367 -43.30 -89.46 181.28
N HIS A 368 -42.92 -88.19 181.12
CA HIS A 368 -43.01 -87.18 182.17
C HIS A 368 -44.43 -86.61 182.29
N VAL A 369 -45.14 -86.40 181.18
CA VAL A 369 -46.55 -86.00 181.15
C VAL A 369 -47.43 -87.10 181.74
N ASP A 370 -47.16 -88.39 181.52
CA ASP A 370 -47.87 -89.51 182.16
C ASP A 370 -47.68 -89.52 183.69
N LYS A 371 -46.48 -89.16 184.19
CA LYS A 371 -46.25 -89.00 185.63
C LYS A 371 -47.02 -87.80 186.18
N VAL A 372 -46.96 -86.66 185.50
CA VAL A 372 -47.76 -85.46 185.83
C VAL A 372 -49.26 -85.73 185.69
N ALA A 373 -49.69 -86.63 184.81
CA ALA A 373 -51.09 -87.03 184.63
C ALA A 373 -51.56 -88.03 185.71
N GLN A 374 -50.65 -88.83 186.28
CA GLN A 374 -50.92 -89.63 187.48
C GLN A 374 -51.01 -88.72 188.73
N GLU A 375 -50.17 -87.71 188.84
CA GLU A 375 -50.28 -86.67 189.88
C GLU A 375 -51.55 -85.82 189.69
N ALA A 376 -51.90 -85.47 188.45
CA ALA A 376 -53.15 -84.79 188.11
C ALA A 376 -54.36 -85.66 188.48
N LYS A 377 -54.39 -86.96 188.14
CA LYS A 377 -55.47 -87.87 188.59
C LYS A 377 -55.60 -87.97 190.11
N LYS A 378 -54.50 -87.85 190.84
CA LYS A 378 -54.51 -87.83 192.30
C LYS A 378 -55.17 -86.54 192.81
N LEU A 379 -54.75 -85.39 192.28
CA LEU A 379 -55.38 -84.08 192.53
C LEU A 379 -56.84 -84.03 192.05
N ASP A 380 -57.22 -84.75 190.99
CA ASP A 380 -58.58 -84.82 190.44
C ASP A 380 -59.50 -85.66 191.36
N SER A 381 -58.95 -86.68 192.04
CA SER A 381 -59.67 -87.41 193.09
C SER A 381 -59.88 -86.59 194.37
N GLU A 382 -58.90 -85.75 194.72
CA GLU A 382 -59.01 -84.77 195.82
C GLU A 382 -59.98 -83.65 195.44
N THR A 383 -59.97 -83.19 194.18
CA THR A 383 -60.90 -82.19 193.64
C THR A 383 -62.32 -82.75 193.59
N SER A 384 -62.52 -84.01 193.20
CA SER A 384 -63.83 -84.68 193.22
C SER A 384 -64.43 -84.76 194.64
N SER A 385 -63.58 -85.00 195.65
CA SER A 385 -63.99 -84.97 197.07
C SER A 385 -64.42 -83.56 197.51
N VAL A 386 -63.66 -82.53 197.13
CA VAL A 386 -64.05 -81.13 197.38
C VAL A 386 -65.33 -80.76 196.61
N GLN A 387 -65.50 -81.26 195.40
CA GLN A 387 -66.64 -80.95 194.54
C GLN A 387 -67.94 -81.64 194.99
N GLN A 388 -67.88 -82.83 195.60
CA GLN A 388 -69.05 -83.46 196.23
C GLN A 388 -69.51 -82.70 197.50
N ASN A 389 -68.56 -82.16 198.26
CA ASN A 389 -68.87 -81.23 199.36
C ASN A 389 -69.45 -79.91 198.82
N LEU A 390 -68.92 -79.40 197.70
CA LEU A 390 -69.42 -78.21 197.02
C LEU A 390 -70.85 -78.40 196.48
N GLU A 391 -71.17 -79.55 195.87
CA GLU A 391 -72.53 -79.86 195.37
C GLU A 391 -73.59 -79.87 196.48
N THR A 392 -73.19 -80.30 197.69
CA THR A 392 -74.10 -80.33 198.84
C THR A 392 -74.45 -78.91 199.27
N VAL A 393 -73.46 -78.00 199.34
CA VAL A 393 -73.65 -76.56 199.60
C VAL A 393 -74.33 -75.86 198.42
N GLN A 394 -74.06 -76.27 197.17
CA GLN A 394 -74.68 -75.69 195.98
C GLN A 394 -76.15 -76.05 195.83
N LYS A 395 -76.64 -77.18 196.36
CA LYS A 395 -78.09 -77.43 196.46
C LYS A 395 -78.79 -76.44 197.38
N GLU A 396 -78.15 -76.07 198.49
CA GLU A 396 -78.65 -75.02 199.39
C GLU A 396 -78.52 -73.62 198.76
N ARG A 397 -77.45 -73.37 198.00
CA ARG A 397 -77.26 -72.11 197.25
C ARG A 397 -78.26 -71.94 196.09
N HIS A 398 -78.52 -73.00 195.32
CA HIS A 398 -79.49 -72.98 194.22
C HIS A 398 -80.91 -72.72 194.71
N ALA A 399 -81.30 -73.26 195.87
CA ALA A 399 -82.59 -72.94 196.49
C ALA A 399 -82.79 -71.44 196.78
N LEU A 400 -81.70 -70.66 196.92
CA LEU A 400 -81.73 -69.20 197.11
C LEU A 400 -81.45 -68.42 195.82
N GLU A 401 -80.59 -68.90 194.93
CA GLU A 401 -80.29 -68.25 193.65
C GLU A 401 -81.40 -68.44 192.60
N ASP A 402 -82.06 -69.59 192.55
CA ASP A 402 -83.22 -69.80 191.66
C ASP A 402 -84.38 -68.88 192.08
N ALA A 403 -84.51 -68.57 193.38
CA ALA A 403 -85.47 -67.59 193.89
C ALA A 403 -85.15 -66.13 193.46
N ILE A 404 -83.90 -65.82 193.08
CA ILE A 404 -83.48 -64.47 192.65
C ILE A 404 -83.35 -64.38 191.12
N GLN A 405 -82.90 -65.43 190.44
CA GLN A 405 -82.64 -65.41 189.00
C GLN A 405 -83.86 -65.84 188.16
N ALA A 406 -84.86 -66.52 188.72
CA ALA A 406 -86.21 -66.62 188.14
C ALA A 406 -86.82 -65.22 187.89
N GLN A 407 -86.37 -64.20 188.62
CA GLN A 407 -86.81 -62.81 188.48
C GLN A 407 -85.98 -61.98 187.47
N LYS A 408 -84.89 -62.53 186.89
CA LYS A 408 -83.94 -61.75 186.05
C LYS A 408 -83.64 -62.32 184.66
N ASN A 409 -83.81 -63.63 184.43
CA ASN A 409 -83.51 -64.27 183.13
C ASN A 409 -84.50 -63.94 181.98
N THR A 410 -85.46 -63.04 182.19
CA THR A 410 -86.53 -62.68 181.25
C THR A 410 -86.12 -61.67 180.15
N GLN A 411 -84.82 -61.33 180.02
CA GLN A 411 -84.22 -60.41 179.04
C GLN A 411 -82.72 -60.77 178.79
N THR A 412 -82.03 -60.59 177.65
CA THR A 412 -82.37 -60.22 176.24
C THR A 412 -81.19 -60.64 175.30
N THR A 413 -81.29 -60.47 173.98
CA THR A 413 -80.40 -61.04 172.93
C THR A 413 -79.74 -60.01 171.95
N MET A 414 -78.62 -60.38 171.27
CA MET A 414 -78.14 -59.98 169.88
C MET A 414 -76.94 -58.98 169.57
N ASN A 415 -76.12 -59.29 168.51
CA ASN A 415 -75.43 -58.43 167.46
C ASN A 415 -73.95 -57.85 167.47
N LYS A 416 -73.53 -57.14 166.37
CA LYS A 416 -72.36 -57.41 165.44
C LYS A 416 -71.85 -56.19 164.57
N ALA A 417 -70.53 -55.91 164.34
CA ALA A 417 -69.98 -54.91 163.32
C ALA A 417 -68.42 -54.95 163.04
N ALA A 418 -67.88 -54.71 161.81
CA ALA A 418 -66.39 -54.76 161.55
C ALA A 418 -65.66 -54.14 160.29
N ASN A 419 -66.24 -53.70 159.14
CA ASN A 419 -65.64 -54.08 157.82
C ASN A 419 -65.23 -53.06 156.67
N ASN A 420 -64.82 -51.78 156.86
CA ASN A 420 -64.94 -50.76 155.77
C ASN A 420 -63.75 -49.85 155.23
N LEU A 421 -62.45 -50.05 155.51
CA LEU A 421 -61.44 -48.92 155.45
C LEU A 421 -60.33 -48.85 154.35
N VAL A 422 -60.35 -49.61 153.23
CA VAL A 422 -59.07 -49.94 152.50
C VAL A 422 -58.74 -49.21 151.15
N LYS A 423 -59.59 -48.36 150.54
CA LYS A 423 -59.59 -48.19 149.05
C LYS A 423 -58.94 -46.98 148.32
N GLU A 424 -58.34 -45.95 148.94
CA GLU A 424 -58.08 -44.66 148.22
C GLU A 424 -56.71 -44.41 147.53
N THR A 425 -55.62 -45.10 147.87
CA THR A 425 -54.24 -44.55 147.73
C THR A 425 -53.62 -44.45 146.32
N GLN A 426 -54.18 -45.03 145.26
CA GLN A 426 -53.40 -45.46 144.07
C GLN A 426 -53.20 -44.48 142.88
N LYS A 427 -53.71 -43.24 142.88
CA LYS A 427 -53.96 -42.48 141.62
C LYS A 427 -52.94 -41.45 141.11
N ILE A 428 -51.85 -41.12 141.81
CA ILE A 428 -51.12 -39.85 141.59
C ILE A 428 -49.89 -39.90 140.64
N GLN A 429 -49.39 -41.08 140.27
CA GLN A 429 -47.96 -41.23 139.92
C GLN A 429 -47.55 -41.00 138.44
N THR A 430 -48.48 -40.79 137.50
CA THR A 430 -48.23 -41.00 136.06
C THR A 430 -47.83 -39.79 135.20
N THR A 431 -47.91 -38.54 135.69
CA THR A 431 -47.94 -37.34 134.82
C THR A 431 -46.59 -36.66 134.50
N ILE A 432 -45.46 -37.15 135.02
CA ILE A 432 -44.19 -36.38 135.05
C ILE A 432 -43.28 -36.57 133.82
N HIS A 433 -43.38 -37.68 133.08
CA HIS A 433 -42.35 -38.11 132.12
C HIS A 433 -42.26 -37.38 130.76
N GLU A 434 -43.27 -36.62 130.33
CA GLU A 434 -43.42 -36.29 128.89
C GLU A 434 -42.59 -35.09 128.37
N LYS A 435 -41.93 -34.30 129.23
CA LYS A 435 -41.37 -32.98 128.83
C LYS A 435 -39.90 -32.95 128.43
N GLU A 436 -39.11 -33.98 128.72
CA GLU A 436 -37.64 -33.91 128.61
C GLU A 436 -37.10 -34.12 127.17
N ILE A 437 -37.92 -34.68 126.27
CA ILE A 437 -37.46 -35.22 124.97
C ILE A 437 -37.12 -34.14 123.92
N LEU A 438 -37.88 -33.02 123.88
CA LEU A 438 -37.81 -32.07 122.76
C LEU A 438 -36.52 -31.24 122.67
N TYR A 439 -35.82 -31.05 123.79
CA TYR A 439 -34.61 -30.21 123.85
C TYR A 439 -33.39 -30.84 123.16
N ALA A 440 -33.35 -32.17 123.03
CA ALA A 440 -32.18 -32.90 122.54
C ALA A 440 -31.89 -32.70 121.03
N ASN A 441 -32.92 -32.49 120.20
CA ASN A 441 -32.78 -32.62 118.75
C ASN A 441 -32.02 -31.47 118.07
N ILE A 442 -32.29 -30.21 118.45
CA ILE A 442 -31.70 -29.02 117.79
C ILE A 442 -30.17 -28.98 117.93
N LYS A 443 -29.63 -29.56 119.01
CA LYS A 443 -28.18 -29.55 119.29
C LYS A 443 -27.36 -30.42 118.34
N ASN A 444 -27.99 -31.40 117.66
CA ASN A 444 -27.30 -32.37 116.82
C ASN A 444 -26.98 -31.86 115.41
N GLU A 445 -27.80 -30.98 114.81
CA GLU A 445 -27.57 -30.52 113.43
C GLU A 445 -26.34 -29.62 113.31
N MET A 446 -26.16 -28.71 114.27
CA MET A 446 -25.02 -27.78 114.30
C MET A 446 -23.66 -28.49 114.45
N ALA A 447 -23.64 -29.67 115.10
CA ALA A 447 -22.44 -30.48 115.23
C ALA A 447 -21.99 -31.10 113.89
N ARG A 448 -22.93 -31.38 112.97
CA ARG A 448 -22.66 -32.11 111.72
C ARG A 448 -21.80 -31.30 110.74
N VAL A 449 -22.16 -30.03 110.51
CA VAL A 449 -21.50 -29.17 109.51
C VAL A 449 -20.01 -28.90 109.86
N ASN A 450 -19.67 -28.83 111.15
CA ASN A 450 -18.28 -28.64 111.58
C ASN A 450 -17.38 -29.87 111.29
N VAL A 451 -17.94 -31.08 111.26
CA VAL A 451 -17.18 -32.30 110.97
C VAL A 451 -16.69 -32.32 109.52
N ASP A 452 -17.54 -31.91 108.58
CA ASP A 452 -17.21 -31.93 107.14
C ASP A 452 -16.05 -30.97 106.80
N ILE A 453 -16.01 -29.79 107.42
CA ILE A 453 -14.91 -28.82 107.24
C ILE A 453 -13.57 -29.38 107.74
N LEU A 454 -13.57 -30.01 108.93
CA LEU A 454 -12.37 -30.62 109.50
C LEU A 454 -11.85 -31.79 108.65
N ASN A 455 -12.75 -32.57 108.05
CA ASN A 455 -12.40 -33.73 107.24
C ASN A 455 -11.62 -33.34 105.96
N VAL A 456 -12.03 -32.26 105.28
CA VAL A 456 -11.31 -31.72 104.10
C VAL A 456 -9.93 -31.18 104.47
N GLN A 457 -9.80 -30.53 105.62
CA GLN A 457 -8.51 -30.03 106.11
C GLN A 457 -7.55 -31.18 106.45
N ALA A 458 -8.03 -32.24 107.12
CA ALA A 458 -7.24 -33.42 107.45
C ALA A 458 -6.69 -34.12 106.19
N HIS A 459 -7.54 -34.35 105.18
CA HIS A 459 -7.11 -34.99 103.92
C HIS A 459 -6.04 -34.17 103.18
N THR A 460 -6.12 -32.83 103.26
CA THR A 460 -5.13 -31.93 102.62
C THR A 460 -3.79 -31.95 103.36
N ALA A 461 -3.79 -32.08 104.69
CA ALA A 461 -2.57 -32.24 105.48
C ALA A 461 -1.89 -33.58 105.21
N GLN A 462 -2.66 -34.68 105.18
CA GLN A 462 -2.14 -36.03 104.96
C GLN A 462 -1.47 -36.18 103.58
N LEU A 463 -2.01 -35.54 102.53
CA LEU A 463 -1.39 -35.50 101.19
C LEU A 463 -0.02 -34.78 101.16
N LYS A 464 0.19 -33.77 102.00
CA LYS A 464 1.50 -33.10 102.10
C LYS A 464 2.50 -33.97 102.84
N GLU A 465 2.06 -34.61 103.94
CA GLU A 465 2.91 -35.50 104.73
C GLU A 465 3.37 -36.73 103.93
N THR A 466 2.50 -37.34 103.11
CA THR A 466 2.90 -38.45 102.24
C THR A 466 3.86 -38.00 101.14
N HIS A 467 3.67 -36.81 100.57
CA HIS A 467 4.61 -36.26 99.59
C HIS A 467 6.00 -36.01 100.20
N GLU A 468 6.09 -35.40 101.38
CA GLU A 468 7.37 -35.20 102.08
C GLU A 468 8.04 -36.52 102.44
N LYS A 469 7.27 -37.51 102.95
CA LYS A 469 7.79 -38.85 103.25
C LYS A 469 8.41 -39.50 102.01
N ILE A 470 7.70 -39.52 100.88
CA ILE A 470 8.22 -40.08 99.61
C ILE A 470 9.52 -39.37 99.19
N VAL A 471 9.59 -38.05 99.29
CA VAL A 471 10.83 -37.28 98.98
C VAL A 471 11.99 -37.64 99.93
N THR A 472 11.72 -37.86 101.21
CA THR A 472 12.76 -38.30 102.17
C THR A 472 13.19 -39.76 101.95
N GLU A 473 12.25 -40.65 101.59
CA GLU A 473 12.56 -42.04 101.24
C GLU A 473 13.40 -42.14 99.96
N LEU A 474 13.13 -41.28 98.97
CA LEU A 474 13.91 -41.23 97.73
C LEU A 474 15.36 -40.83 98.01
N LYS A 475 15.57 -39.73 98.75
CA LYS A 475 16.92 -39.33 99.23
C LYS A 475 17.58 -40.41 100.09
N GLY A 476 16.81 -41.11 100.92
CA GLY A 476 17.29 -42.23 101.71
C GLY A 476 17.75 -43.42 100.86
N LYS A 477 17.02 -43.72 99.79
CA LYS A 477 17.39 -44.75 98.80
C LYS A 477 18.60 -44.34 97.98
N ASP A 478 18.71 -43.09 97.54
CA ASP A 478 19.90 -42.59 96.84
C ASP A 478 21.16 -42.77 97.70
N LEU A 479 21.07 -42.46 99.00
CA LEU A 479 22.17 -42.62 99.97
C LEU A 479 22.44 -44.10 100.31
N GLN A 480 21.44 -44.98 100.20
CA GLN A 480 21.63 -46.44 100.25
C GLN A 480 22.29 -46.98 98.98
N VAL A 481 21.97 -46.44 97.80
CA VAL A 481 22.61 -46.78 96.52
C VAL A 481 24.08 -46.34 96.56
N GLU A 482 24.38 -45.12 97.00
CA GLU A 482 25.76 -44.65 97.15
C GLU A 482 26.57 -45.53 98.12
N LYS A 483 25.97 -45.94 99.25
CA LYS A 483 26.56 -46.92 100.16
C LYS A 483 26.73 -48.30 99.53
N ALA A 484 25.76 -48.77 98.76
CA ALA A 484 25.82 -50.05 98.06
C ALA A 484 26.91 -50.03 96.98
N GLU A 485 27.10 -48.94 96.24
CA GLU A 485 28.18 -48.77 95.28
C GLU A 485 29.56 -48.76 95.98
N LEU A 486 29.66 -48.11 97.13
CA LEU A 486 30.89 -48.08 97.94
C LEU A 486 31.19 -49.46 98.54
N GLU A 487 30.16 -50.17 99.04
CA GLU A 487 30.27 -51.57 99.45
C GLU A 487 30.60 -52.49 98.27
N ILE A 488 30.07 -52.26 97.06
CA ILE A 488 30.42 -53.04 95.86
C ILE A 488 31.88 -52.81 95.48
N ARG A 489 32.41 -51.58 95.57
CA ARG A 489 33.86 -51.32 95.41
C ARG A 489 34.68 -52.05 96.47
N GLN A 490 34.33 -51.92 97.75
CA GLN A 490 35.05 -52.62 98.83
C GLN A 490 34.94 -54.15 98.72
N ARG A 491 33.80 -54.67 98.29
CA ARG A 491 33.58 -56.10 98.01
C ARG A 491 34.37 -56.54 96.79
N ASN A 492 34.53 -55.72 95.75
CA ASN A 492 35.40 -56.02 94.62
C ASN A 492 36.88 -56.04 95.04
N ASP A 493 37.35 -55.07 95.82
CA ASP A 493 38.71 -55.09 96.40
C ASP A 493 38.93 -56.31 97.31
N GLU A 494 37.91 -56.70 98.09
CA GLU A 494 37.93 -57.95 98.85
C GLU A 494 37.88 -59.18 97.96
N ILE A 495 37.15 -59.16 96.83
CA ILE A 495 37.06 -60.26 95.87
C ILE A 495 38.40 -60.42 95.15
N GLU A 496 39.13 -59.35 94.80
CA GLU A 496 40.50 -59.45 94.29
C GLU A 496 41.44 -60.05 95.33
N LYS A 497 41.40 -59.56 96.59
CA LYS A 497 42.21 -60.12 97.69
C LYS A 497 41.83 -61.57 98.00
N LYS A 498 40.54 -61.94 97.88
CA LYS A 498 40.03 -63.30 98.05
C LYS A 498 40.33 -64.16 96.83
N MET A 499 40.37 -63.64 95.60
CA MET A 499 40.85 -64.33 94.41
C MET A 499 42.34 -64.64 94.54
N LEU A 500 43.17 -63.67 94.90
CA LEU A 500 44.61 -63.90 95.17
C LEU A 500 44.84 -64.92 96.30
N ARG A 501 43.91 -65.00 97.28
CA ARG A 501 43.92 -66.02 98.33
C ARG A 501 43.35 -67.37 97.84
N LEU A 502 42.39 -67.36 96.94
CA LEU A 502 41.71 -68.52 96.36
C LEU A 502 42.54 -69.16 95.26
N ASP A 503 43.42 -68.44 94.56
CA ASP A 503 44.47 -68.99 93.70
C ASP A 503 45.57 -69.67 94.52
N ARG A 504 45.95 -69.06 95.66
CA ARG A 504 46.87 -69.69 96.63
C ARG A 504 46.25 -70.91 97.31
N LEU A 505 44.94 -70.89 97.58
CA LEU A 505 44.21 -72.06 98.08
C LEU A 505 43.95 -73.08 96.97
N ASN A 506 43.67 -72.69 95.72
CA ASN A 506 43.49 -73.60 94.60
C ASN A 506 44.78 -74.33 94.28
N LYS A 507 45.95 -73.67 94.33
CA LYS A 507 47.24 -74.38 94.24
C LYS A 507 47.47 -75.38 95.38
N LYS A 508 46.90 -75.16 96.57
CA LYS A 508 46.89 -76.14 97.67
C LYS A 508 45.77 -77.19 97.54
N TYR A 509 44.67 -76.86 96.89
CA TYR A 509 43.51 -77.71 96.68
C TYR A 509 43.76 -78.68 95.54
N GLU A 510 44.37 -78.25 94.43
CA GLU A 510 44.90 -79.12 93.37
C GLU A 510 45.94 -80.10 93.92
N GLN A 511 46.80 -79.67 94.86
CA GLN A 511 47.72 -80.54 95.60
C GLN A 511 47.06 -81.53 96.57
N LEU A 512 45.77 -81.37 96.89
CA LEU A 512 45.00 -82.28 97.76
C LEU A 512 43.97 -83.11 96.97
N VAL A 513 43.41 -82.56 95.89
CA VAL A 513 42.45 -83.19 94.98
C VAL A 513 43.11 -84.17 94.02
N SER A 514 44.42 -84.04 93.74
CA SER A 514 45.17 -85.11 93.06
C SER A 514 45.18 -86.43 93.85
N ASN A 515 44.84 -86.40 95.15
CA ASN A 515 44.96 -87.53 96.07
C ASN A 515 43.61 -88.04 96.60
N MET A 516 42.48 -87.56 96.07
CA MET A 516 41.13 -88.01 96.44
C MET A 516 40.32 -88.36 95.19
N VAL A 517 40.40 -89.63 94.80
CA VAL A 517 39.47 -90.26 93.86
C VAL A 517 38.19 -90.57 94.64
N ASP A 518 37.03 -90.21 94.08
CA ASP A 518 35.72 -90.54 94.67
C ASP A 518 34.98 -91.54 93.77
N GLU A 519 34.62 -92.69 94.34
CA GLU A 519 33.97 -93.80 93.64
C GLU A 519 32.44 -93.75 93.83
N ASN A 520 31.69 -94.00 92.76
CA ASN A 520 30.25 -94.33 92.73
C ASN A 520 29.20 -93.21 92.93
N THR A 521 28.96 -92.40 91.89
CA THR A 521 27.66 -91.69 91.72
C THR A 521 26.58 -92.62 91.15
N GLY A 522 25.39 -92.63 91.77
CA GLY A 522 24.28 -93.52 91.40
C GLY A 522 23.44 -93.09 90.18
N PRO A 523 22.60 -93.97 89.60
CA PRO A 523 21.88 -93.72 88.35
C PRO A 523 20.87 -92.56 88.41
N LEU A 524 20.30 -92.24 89.59
CA LEU A 524 19.41 -91.08 89.76
C LEU A 524 20.17 -89.73 89.70
N GLU A 525 21.43 -89.68 90.12
CA GLU A 525 22.24 -88.47 89.97
C GLU A 525 22.70 -88.30 88.53
N ALA A 526 22.93 -89.39 87.80
CA ALA A 526 23.23 -89.35 86.37
C ALA A 526 22.06 -88.78 85.55
N THR A 527 20.80 -89.18 85.84
CA THR A 527 19.62 -88.61 85.16
C THR A 527 19.37 -87.16 85.55
N ILE A 528 19.51 -86.78 86.83
CA ILE A 528 19.44 -85.38 87.27
C ILE A 528 20.53 -84.53 86.60
N LYS A 529 21.76 -85.05 86.46
CA LYS A 529 22.87 -84.37 85.78
C LYS A 529 22.61 -84.22 84.29
N ASN A 530 21.99 -85.21 83.63
CA ASN A 530 21.61 -85.11 82.23
C ASN A 530 20.46 -84.11 82.01
N ILE A 531 19.40 -84.15 82.81
CA ILE A 531 18.29 -83.17 82.74
C ILE A 531 18.78 -81.75 83.01
N LYS A 532 19.69 -81.55 83.98
CA LYS A 532 20.34 -80.25 84.22
C LYS A 532 21.17 -79.80 83.01
N LYS A 533 21.90 -80.72 82.35
CA LYS A 533 22.67 -80.43 81.14
C LYS A 533 21.76 -80.04 79.96
N GLU A 534 20.67 -80.77 79.73
CA GLU A 534 19.66 -80.46 78.70
C GLU A 534 18.96 -79.13 78.99
N THR A 535 18.63 -78.84 80.25
CA THR A 535 18.03 -77.55 80.66
C THR A 535 18.99 -76.39 80.44
N LEU A 536 20.28 -76.55 80.74
CA LEU A 536 21.32 -75.56 80.45
C LEU A 536 21.52 -75.36 78.95
N GLN A 537 21.53 -76.44 78.17
CA GLN A 537 21.63 -76.40 76.72
C GLN A 537 20.42 -75.68 76.11
N LYS A 538 19.19 -75.97 76.56
CA LYS A 538 17.98 -75.27 76.11
C LYS A 538 17.92 -73.81 76.55
N LYS A 539 18.46 -73.45 77.73
CA LYS A 539 18.64 -72.05 78.11
C LYS A 539 19.63 -71.32 77.20
N LYS A 540 20.74 -71.97 76.83
CA LYS A 540 21.73 -71.40 75.90
C LYS A 540 21.14 -71.19 74.52
N GLU A 541 20.44 -72.20 73.97
CA GLU A 541 19.72 -72.10 72.70
C GLU A 541 18.66 -70.98 72.71
N ASN A 542 17.96 -70.77 73.82
CA ASN A 542 16.98 -69.69 73.97
C ASN A 542 17.68 -68.30 73.95
N VAL A 543 18.79 -68.13 74.67
CA VAL A 543 19.58 -66.88 74.63
C VAL A 543 20.16 -66.62 73.23
N GLU A 544 20.60 -67.65 72.52
CA GLU A 544 21.06 -67.54 71.13
C GLU A 544 19.90 -67.12 70.21
N LYS A 545 18.71 -67.72 70.36
CA LYS A 545 17.50 -67.32 69.60
C LYS A 545 17.00 -65.91 69.95
N GLN A 546 17.11 -65.48 71.21
CA GLN A 546 16.82 -64.09 71.60
C GLN A 546 17.81 -63.11 70.97
N ARG A 547 19.09 -63.47 70.85
CA ARG A 547 20.10 -62.65 70.18
C ARG A 547 19.87 -62.56 68.68
N GLU A 548 19.55 -63.69 68.02
CA GLU A 548 19.14 -63.70 66.61
C GLU A 548 17.88 -62.84 66.40
N TRP A 549 16.86 -62.99 67.25
CA TRP A 549 15.64 -62.19 67.18
C TRP A 549 15.92 -60.69 67.35
N LEU A 550 16.76 -60.30 68.31
CA LEU A 550 17.19 -58.90 68.47
C LEU A 550 17.94 -58.38 67.24
N GLN A 551 18.82 -59.18 66.62
CA GLN A 551 19.48 -58.77 65.37
C GLN A 551 18.48 -58.58 64.22
N VAL A 552 17.51 -59.48 64.06
CA VAL A 552 16.45 -59.35 63.05
C VAL A 552 15.54 -58.15 63.35
N GLN A 553 15.21 -57.90 64.61
CA GLN A 553 14.46 -56.73 65.07
C GLN A 553 15.20 -55.43 64.75
N THR A 554 16.51 -55.35 65.04
CA THR A 554 17.34 -54.18 64.68
C THR A 554 17.45 -54.00 63.17
N SER A 555 17.61 -55.08 62.41
CA SER A 555 17.61 -55.05 60.94
C SER A 555 16.27 -54.54 60.39
N LEU A 556 15.15 -54.98 60.95
CA LEU A 556 13.82 -54.52 60.60
C LEU A 556 13.64 -53.02 60.89
N VAL A 557 14.09 -52.54 62.07
CA VAL A 557 14.05 -51.11 62.41
C VAL A 557 14.88 -50.27 61.44
N ASN A 558 16.09 -50.74 61.09
CA ASN A 558 16.94 -50.06 60.10
C ASN A 558 16.28 -50.03 58.71
N LEU A 559 15.71 -51.16 58.25
CA LEU A 559 15.00 -51.24 56.98
C LEU A 559 13.73 -50.38 56.95
N THR A 560 13.01 -50.24 58.07
CA THR A 560 11.88 -49.31 58.16
C THR A 560 12.33 -47.85 58.10
N ALA A 561 13.42 -47.49 58.79
CA ALA A 561 14.00 -46.16 58.71
C ALA A 561 14.50 -45.84 57.28
N GLU A 562 15.21 -46.76 56.62
CA GLU A 562 15.62 -46.63 55.21
C GLU A 562 14.41 -46.50 54.27
N SER A 563 13.32 -47.21 54.54
CA SER A 563 12.07 -47.12 53.77
C SER A 563 11.38 -45.76 53.93
N GLU A 564 11.40 -45.17 55.14
CA GLU A 564 10.92 -43.80 55.39
C GLU A 564 11.81 -42.77 54.67
N ASP A 565 13.13 -42.89 54.79
CA ASP A 565 14.14 -42.06 54.11
C ASP A 565 13.97 -42.08 52.58
N ILE A 566 13.70 -43.25 52.00
CA ILE A 566 13.39 -43.43 50.57
C ILE A 566 12.02 -42.82 50.25
N GLY A 567 11.03 -42.95 51.14
CA GLY A 567 9.73 -42.32 51.02
C GLY A 567 9.80 -40.80 50.92
N GLU A 568 10.55 -40.15 51.83
CA GLU A 568 10.79 -38.71 51.81
C GLU A 568 11.51 -38.26 50.54
N LYS A 569 12.60 -38.93 50.14
CA LYS A 569 13.33 -38.64 48.90
C LYS A 569 12.43 -38.78 47.66
N ASN A 570 11.54 -39.77 47.64
CA ASN A 570 10.60 -39.99 46.54
C ASN A 570 9.52 -38.88 46.50
N GLN A 571 9.06 -38.41 47.67
CA GLN A 571 8.15 -37.26 47.77
C GLN A 571 8.83 -35.96 47.31
N GLU A 572 10.10 -35.74 47.67
CA GLU A 572 10.91 -34.61 47.22
C GLU A 572 11.17 -34.66 45.70
N LEU A 573 11.48 -35.84 45.15
CA LEU A 573 11.65 -36.03 43.71
C LEU A 573 10.34 -35.77 42.95
N LYS A 574 9.18 -36.24 43.44
CA LYS A 574 7.87 -35.92 42.85
C LYS A 574 7.59 -34.42 42.83
N SER A 575 7.92 -33.70 43.90
CA SER A 575 7.72 -32.23 43.95
C SER A 575 8.66 -31.51 42.97
N LYS A 576 9.94 -31.94 42.87
CA LYS A 576 10.90 -31.45 41.87
C LYS A 576 10.41 -31.71 40.44
N THR A 577 9.91 -32.91 40.14
CA THR A 577 9.34 -33.24 38.82
C THR A 577 8.14 -32.35 38.49
N SER A 578 7.19 -32.16 39.41
CA SER A 578 6.04 -31.27 39.19
C SER A 578 6.44 -29.81 38.96
N ILE A 579 7.46 -29.31 39.66
CA ILE A 579 8.03 -27.97 39.42
C ILE A 579 8.70 -27.89 38.05
N LEU A 580 9.41 -28.94 37.61
CA LEU A 580 10.03 -29.02 36.29
C LEU A 580 8.99 -29.09 35.17
N GLU A 581 7.92 -29.87 35.33
CA GLU A 581 6.78 -29.92 34.40
C GLU A 581 6.10 -28.55 34.28
N GLN A 582 5.86 -27.84 35.39
CA GLN A 582 5.32 -26.48 35.35
C GLN A 582 6.28 -25.45 34.73
N LYS A 583 7.60 -25.64 34.85
CA LYS A 583 8.60 -24.81 34.15
C LYS A 583 8.63 -25.12 32.66
N GLN A 584 8.57 -26.41 32.29
CA GLN A 584 8.48 -26.86 30.91
C GLN A 584 7.21 -26.32 30.24
N LEU A 585 6.05 -26.40 30.89
CA LEU A 585 4.78 -25.88 30.37
C LEU A 585 4.86 -24.35 30.14
N ARG A 586 5.46 -23.60 31.07
CA ARG A 586 5.70 -22.16 30.89
C ARG A 586 6.62 -21.87 29.71
N LEU A 587 7.77 -22.54 29.62
CA LEU A 587 8.71 -22.38 28.51
C LEU A 587 8.09 -22.79 27.15
N VAL A 588 7.24 -23.81 27.11
CA VAL A 588 6.51 -24.23 25.91
C VAL A 588 5.48 -23.16 25.50
N ASN A 589 4.78 -22.56 26.47
CA ASN A 589 3.84 -21.47 26.19
C ASN A 589 4.58 -20.20 25.72
N GLU A 590 5.67 -19.81 26.36
CA GLU A 590 6.55 -18.70 25.93
C GLU A 590 7.11 -18.97 24.51
N TYR A 591 7.59 -20.18 24.24
CA TYR A 591 8.05 -20.58 22.90
C TYR A 591 6.93 -20.50 21.86
N ASN A 592 5.70 -20.93 22.19
CA ASN A 592 4.57 -20.82 21.26
C ASN A 592 4.19 -19.36 21.00
N ASN A 593 4.19 -18.50 22.03
CA ASN A 593 3.98 -17.07 21.88
C ASN A 593 5.05 -16.44 20.97
N PHE A 594 6.35 -16.67 21.24
CA PHE A 594 7.43 -16.19 20.38
C PHE A 594 7.36 -16.75 18.95
N LYS A 595 6.91 -18.00 18.78
CA LYS A 595 6.71 -18.62 17.47
C LYS A 595 5.59 -17.93 16.68
N ASP A 596 4.52 -17.52 17.36
CA ASP A 596 3.40 -16.81 16.75
C ASP A 596 3.72 -15.32 16.49
N GLU A 597 4.43 -14.64 17.40
CA GLU A 597 5.04 -13.32 17.14
C GLU A 597 5.98 -13.36 15.93
N VAL A 598 6.83 -14.39 15.80
CA VAL A 598 7.71 -14.57 14.63
C VAL A 598 6.93 -14.82 13.34
N LYS A 599 5.77 -15.51 13.39
CA LYS A 599 4.89 -15.63 12.22
C LYS A 599 4.27 -14.28 11.86
N GLU A 600 3.78 -13.53 12.85
CA GLU A 600 3.17 -12.22 12.66
C GLU A 600 4.18 -11.24 12.06
N LEU A 601 5.37 -11.12 12.66
CA LEU A 601 6.47 -10.31 12.14
C LEU A 601 6.85 -10.72 10.70
N ARG A 602 6.90 -12.02 10.39
CA ARG A 602 7.13 -12.49 9.00
C ARG A 602 6.01 -12.09 8.05
N ALA A 603 4.75 -12.12 8.50
CA ALA A 603 3.63 -11.64 7.70
C ALA A 603 3.69 -10.12 7.49
N THR A 604 4.00 -9.34 8.52
CA THR A 604 4.22 -7.89 8.42
C THR A 604 5.37 -7.55 7.48
N ILE A 605 6.49 -8.27 7.57
CA ILE A 605 7.64 -8.12 6.65
C ILE A 605 7.24 -8.46 5.20
N ALA A 606 6.45 -9.53 4.98
CA ALA A 606 5.93 -9.86 3.66
C ALA A 606 5.02 -8.75 3.10
N THR A 607 4.13 -8.19 3.93
CA THR A 607 3.29 -7.03 3.57
C THR A 607 4.15 -5.82 3.24
N MET A 608 5.16 -5.50 4.06
CA MET A 608 6.10 -4.41 3.81
C MET A 608 6.90 -4.61 2.52
N HIS A 609 7.29 -5.84 2.17
CA HIS A 609 7.92 -6.12 0.88
C HIS A 609 6.95 -5.91 -0.29
N ILE A 610 5.69 -6.35 -0.16
CA ILE A 610 4.63 -6.10 -1.16
C ILE A 610 4.37 -4.59 -1.33
N ASP A 611 4.37 -3.81 -0.24
CA ASP A 611 4.18 -2.37 -0.32
C ASP A 611 5.44 -1.65 -0.84
N THR A 612 6.63 -2.20 -0.59
CA THR A 612 7.88 -1.73 -1.19
C THR A 612 7.90 -1.99 -2.70
N THR A 613 7.43 -3.15 -3.18
CA THR A 613 7.33 -3.40 -4.64
C THR A 613 6.27 -2.52 -5.29
N LYS A 614 5.10 -2.32 -4.66
CA LYS A 614 4.09 -1.34 -5.13
C LYS A 614 4.66 0.08 -5.18
N LEU A 615 5.42 0.51 -4.16
CA LEU A 615 6.07 1.81 -4.15
C LEU A 615 7.10 1.93 -5.27
N ASN A 616 7.93 0.91 -5.49
CA ASN A 616 8.89 0.90 -6.60
C ASN A 616 8.19 0.91 -7.98
N GLU A 617 7.07 0.21 -8.14
CA GLU A 617 6.24 0.30 -9.35
C GLU A 617 5.65 1.70 -9.54
N LEU A 618 5.15 2.34 -8.48
CA LEU A 618 4.61 3.69 -8.52
C LEU A 618 5.72 4.72 -8.80
N ILE A 619 6.92 4.54 -8.25
CA ILE A 619 8.10 5.34 -8.54
C ILE A 619 8.49 5.20 -10.01
N SER A 620 8.54 3.97 -10.56
CA SER A 620 8.79 3.76 -12.00
C SER A 620 7.71 4.44 -12.84
N LYS A 621 6.43 4.15 -12.60
CA LYS A 621 5.30 4.75 -13.33
C LYS A 621 5.30 6.28 -13.26
N ASN A 622 5.71 6.87 -12.14
CA ASN A 622 5.85 8.33 -12.02
C ASN A 622 7.10 8.85 -12.72
N ARG A 623 8.23 8.12 -12.70
CA ARG A 623 9.44 8.47 -13.46
C ARG A 623 9.17 8.45 -14.96
N ASP A 624 8.50 7.40 -15.45
CA ASP A 624 8.13 7.23 -16.85
C ASP A 624 7.15 8.34 -17.29
N LYS A 625 6.19 8.72 -16.43
CA LYS A 625 5.32 9.89 -16.65
C LYS A 625 6.09 11.22 -16.63
N GLN A 626 7.05 11.38 -15.73
CA GLN A 626 7.87 12.59 -15.63
C GLN A 626 8.77 12.73 -16.86
N GLU A 627 9.35 11.64 -17.35
CA GLU A 627 10.14 11.58 -18.57
C GLU A 627 9.28 11.85 -19.80
N ALA A 628 8.08 11.26 -19.90
CA ALA A 628 7.12 11.57 -20.95
C ALA A 628 6.69 13.04 -20.95
N LEU A 629 6.39 13.63 -19.78
CA LEU A 629 6.06 15.05 -19.65
C LEU A 629 7.26 15.96 -19.98
N ALA A 630 8.48 15.58 -19.60
CA ALA A 630 9.69 16.30 -19.96
C ALA A 630 9.94 16.28 -21.49
N ASN A 631 9.73 15.13 -22.13
CA ASN A 631 9.83 14.98 -23.58
C ASN A 631 8.76 15.78 -24.32
N VAL A 632 7.51 15.79 -23.83
CA VAL A 632 6.43 16.63 -24.38
C VAL A 632 6.74 18.11 -24.21
N ASN A 633 7.21 18.53 -23.02
CA ASN A 633 7.62 19.92 -22.78
C ASN A 633 8.78 20.34 -23.69
N TYR A 634 9.77 19.46 -23.90
CA TYR A 634 10.88 19.72 -24.81
C TYR A 634 10.43 19.80 -26.28
N SER A 635 9.47 18.97 -26.71
CA SER A 635 8.85 19.07 -28.04
C SER A 635 8.11 20.40 -28.21
N LEU A 636 7.30 20.78 -27.21
CA LEU A 636 6.59 22.06 -27.20
C LEU A 636 7.55 23.26 -27.17
N GLU A 637 8.65 23.19 -26.42
CA GLU A 637 9.68 24.23 -26.43
C GLU A 637 10.38 24.33 -27.80
N LEU A 638 10.62 23.21 -28.47
CA LEU A 638 11.16 23.18 -29.83
C LEU A 638 10.17 23.75 -30.85
N GLU A 639 8.88 23.40 -30.74
CA GLU A 639 7.78 23.91 -31.56
C GLU A 639 7.61 25.42 -31.37
N PHE A 640 7.52 25.92 -30.13
CA PHE A 640 7.46 27.36 -29.85
C PHE A 640 8.71 28.10 -30.34
N LYS A 641 9.91 27.52 -30.23
CA LYS A 641 11.14 28.09 -30.83
C LYS A 641 11.11 28.10 -32.35
N ARG A 642 10.39 27.17 -32.99
CA ARG A 642 10.23 27.12 -34.45
C ARG A 642 9.21 28.15 -34.90
N GLU A 643 8.05 28.21 -34.25
CA GLU A 643 6.99 29.19 -34.47
C GLU A 643 7.51 30.62 -34.25
N LEU A 644 8.28 30.85 -33.19
CA LEU A 644 8.91 32.16 -32.93
C LEU A 644 9.91 32.55 -34.03
N LYS A 645 10.69 31.60 -34.56
CA LYS A 645 11.57 31.86 -35.73
C LYS A 645 10.81 32.08 -37.03
N GLU A 646 9.69 31.40 -37.22
CA GLU A 646 8.80 31.61 -38.37
C GLU A 646 8.20 33.02 -38.30
N LEU A 647 7.69 33.44 -37.15
CA LEU A 647 7.19 34.81 -36.90
C LEU A 647 8.28 35.89 -36.99
N GLU A 648 9.51 35.62 -36.52
CA GLU A 648 10.66 36.50 -36.72
C GLU A 648 10.98 36.68 -38.21
N ALA A 649 10.99 35.58 -38.98
CA ALA A 649 11.23 35.62 -40.42
C ALA A 649 10.11 36.35 -41.18
N GLU A 650 8.84 36.14 -40.81
CA GLU A 650 7.71 36.90 -41.34
C GLU A 650 7.81 38.39 -41.00
N SER A 651 8.17 38.73 -39.76
CA SER A 651 8.38 40.13 -39.34
C SER A 651 9.51 40.80 -40.14
N VAL A 652 10.64 40.12 -40.34
CA VAL A 652 11.75 40.63 -41.16
C VAL A 652 11.34 40.78 -42.64
N ALA A 653 10.55 39.85 -43.18
CA ALA A 653 10.03 39.96 -44.54
C ALA A 653 9.07 41.14 -44.70
N MET A 654 8.17 41.35 -43.73
CA MET A 654 7.25 42.50 -43.70
C MET A 654 8.00 43.83 -43.52
N GLU A 655 9.06 43.87 -42.72
CA GLU A 655 9.92 45.05 -42.59
C GLU A 655 10.69 45.35 -43.89
N ALA A 656 11.21 44.31 -44.57
CA ALA A 656 11.85 44.46 -45.86
C ALA A 656 10.88 45.00 -46.92
N GLN A 657 9.64 44.50 -46.97
CA GLN A 657 8.57 45.04 -47.84
C GLN A 657 8.23 46.50 -47.50
N ALA A 658 8.08 46.82 -46.20
CA ALA A 658 7.82 48.19 -45.78
C ALA A 658 8.97 49.15 -46.15
N ASN A 659 10.21 48.69 -46.11
CA ASN A 659 11.37 49.48 -46.52
C ASN A 659 11.47 49.62 -48.05
N ALA A 660 11.11 48.60 -48.83
CA ALA A 660 10.97 48.70 -50.28
C ALA A 660 9.90 49.75 -50.66
N ILE A 661 8.71 49.68 -50.05
CA ILE A 661 7.62 50.67 -50.28
C ILE A 661 8.05 52.08 -49.87
N LYS A 662 8.85 52.25 -48.81
CA LYS A 662 9.43 53.57 -48.47
C LYS A 662 10.42 54.07 -49.53
N GLN A 663 11.24 53.19 -50.10
CA GLN A 663 12.18 53.55 -51.18
C GLN A 663 11.42 53.91 -52.47
N GLU A 664 10.43 53.13 -52.87
CA GLU A 664 9.54 53.44 -54.00
C GLU A 664 8.83 54.79 -53.80
N LYS A 665 8.30 55.04 -52.60
CA LYS A 665 7.70 56.33 -52.23
C LYS A 665 8.71 57.47 -52.37
N GLN A 666 9.96 57.30 -51.93
CA GLN A 666 10.98 58.34 -52.05
C GLN A 666 11.33 58.60 -53.53
N GLN A 667 11.50 57.54 -54.34
CA GLN A 667 11.73 57.67 -55.77
C GLN A 667 10.58 58.40 -56.48
N LEU A 668 9.33 58.12 -56.11
CA LEU A 668 8.16 58.84 -56.63
C LEU A 668 8.14 60.31 -56.21
N LEU A 669 8.54 60.64 -54.96
CA LEU A 669 8.68 62.03 -54.52
C LEU A 669 9.79 62.76 -55.28
N ASP A 670 10.94 62.12 -55.49
CA ASP A 670 12.06 62.70 -56.26
C ASP A 670 11.65 62.93 -57.73
N GLN A 671 10.88 62.02 -58.33
CA GLN A 671 10.30 62.19 -59.66
C GLN A 671 9.28 63.34 -59.71
N ILE A 672 8.42 63.50 -58.70
CA ILE A 672 7.48 64.62 -58.61
C ILE A 672 8.24 65.95 -58.57
N ILE A 673 9.29 66.05 -57.75
CA ILE A 673 10.12 67.28 -57.64
C ILE A 673 10.78 67.63 -58.99
N GLU A 674 11.27 66.65 -59.75
CA GLU A 674 11.84 66.91 -61.08
C GLU A 674 10.76 67.29 -62.12
N VAL A 675 9.55 66.73 -62.02
CA VAL A 675 8.40 67.18 -62.86
C VAL A 675 7.99 68.62 -62.52
N GLU A 676 7.89 68.97 -61.24
CA GLU A 676 7.62 70.35 -60.78
C GLU A 676 8.69 71.33 -61.29
N ARG A 677 9.96 70.93 -61.24
CA ARG A 677 11.08 71.71 -61.79
C ARG A 677 10.96 71.91 -63.31
N GLN A 678 10.53 70.89 -64.04
CA GLN A 678 10.30 71.00 -65.49
C GLN A 678 9.12 71.92 -65.81
N ILE A 679 8.02 71.86 -65.04
CA ILE A 679 6.88 72.79 -65.16
C ILE A 679 7.37 74.24 -64.98
N MET A 680 8.09 74.55 -63.90
CA MET A 680 8.65 75.88 -63.64
C MET A 680 9.58 76.37 -64.77
N LEU A 681 10.35 75.47 -65.39
CA LEU A 681 11.22 75.79 -66.53
C LEU A 681 10.41 76.13 -67.79
N TRP A 682 9.32 75.40 -68.06
CA TRP A 682 8.43 75.67 -69.19
C TRP A 682 7.62 76.97 -68.99
N GLU A 683 7.11 77.23 -67.79
CA GLU A 683 6.46 78.51 -67.46
C GLU A 683 7.39 79.70 -67.72
N LYS A 684 8.67 79.60 -67.30
CA LYS A 684 9.66 80.64 -67.55
C LYS A 684 9.96 80.84 -69.05
N LYS A 685 9.97 79.77 -69.85
CA LYS A 685 10.11 79.89 -71.33
C LYS A 685 8.92 80.62 -71.94
N ILE A 686 7.69 80.25 -71.58
CA ILE A 686 6.45 80.88 -72.06
C ILE A 686 6.41 82.36 -71.67
N GLN A 687 6.90 82.72 -70.48
CA GLN A 687 6.98 84.11 -70.04
C GLN A 687 7.94 84.94 -70.91
N ILE A 688 9.14 84.41 -71.20
CA ILE A 688 10.11 85.06 -72.10
C ILE A 688 9.54 85.21 -73.52
N GLU A 689 8.86 84.18 -74.04
CA GLU A 689 8.23 84.24 -75.37
C GLU A 689 7.19 85.37 -75.46
N LYS A 690 6.30 85.48 -74.46
CA LYS A 690 5.33 86.59 -74.35
C LYS A 690 6.01 87.97 -74.30
N GLU A 691 7.08 88.10 -73.52
CA GLU A 691 7.85 89.35 -73.42
C GLU A 691 8.53 89.71 -74.74
N THR A 692 9.10 88.74 -75.46
CA THR A 692 9.69 88.98 -76.79
C THR A 692 8.64 89.36 -77.84
N GLN A 693 7.45 88.78 -77.78
CA GLN A 693 6.38 89.07 -78.75
C GLN A 693 5.73 90.44 -78.50
N ALA A 694 5.63 90.88 -77.23
CA ALA A 694 5.24 92.24 -76.89
C ALA A 694 6.27 93.31 -77.32
N ALA A 695 7.55 92.94 -77.47
CA ALA A 695 8.61 93.82 -77.95
C ALA A 695 8.69 93.93 -79.48
N LEU A 696 7.87 93.17 -80.23
CA LEU A 696 7.91 93.07 -81.70
C LEU A 696 6.63 93.61 -82.39
N ASP A 697 5.87 94.49 -81.72
CA ASP A 697 4.60 95.03 -82.22
C ASP A 697 4.78 96.10 -83.34
N PRO A 698 4.25 95.90 -84.56
CA PRO A 698 4.40 96.84 -85.68
C PRO A 698 3.53 98.11 -85.66
N GLU A 699 2.66 98.34 -84.66
CA GLU A 699 1.79 99.53 -84.66
C GLU A 699 2.49 100.87 -84.32
N VAL A 700 3.76 100.84 -83.90
CA VAL A 700 4.55 102.05 -83.60
C VAL A 700 5.14 102.68 -84.88
N GLY A 701 4.40 103.61 -85.52
CA GLY A 701 4.99 104.50 -86.55
C GLY A 701 4.09 105.02 -87.69
N GLN A 702 2.82 104.61 -87.80
CA GLN A 702 2.00 104.89 -89.00
C GLN A 702 1.58 106.36 -89.25
N ALA A 703 1.93 107.31 -88.38
CA ALA A 703 1.39 108.67 -88.44
C ALA A 703 2.02 109.59 -89.51
N GLU A 704 3.29 109.37 -89.88
CA GLU A 704 4.05 110.34 -90.68
C GLU A 704 3.82 110.19 -92.20
N ALA A 705 3.57 108.97 -92.69
CA ALA A 705 3.38 108.71 -94.12
C ALA A 705 2.13 109.40 -94.72
N LYS A 706 1.02 109.50 -93.97
CA LYS A 706 -0.27 110.03 -94.46
C LYS A 706 -0.32 111.55 -94.69
N ASN A 707 0.70 112.30 -94.27
CA ASN A 707 0.74 113.76 -94.46
C ASN A 707 1.38 114.17 -95.79
N MET A 708 2.25 113.35 -96.39
CA MET A 708 2.94 113.71 -97.65
C MET A 708 2.05 113.58 -98.90
N GLU A 709 1.05 112.69 -98.88
CA GLU A 709 0.20 112.41 -100.05
C GLU A 709 -0.77 113.56 -100.42
N LYS A 710 -1.13 114.42 -99.46
CA LYS A 710 -2.18 115.44 -99.65
C LYS A 710 -1.73 116.68 -100.42
N GLU A 711 -0.44 116.97 -100.48
CA GLU A 711 0.05 118.20 -101.13
C GLU A 711 0.20 118.03 -102.66
N ILE A 712 0.54 116.82 -103.13
CA ILE A 712 0.73 116.49 -104.55
C ILE A 712 -0.59 116.64 -105.36
N HIS A 713 -1.75 116.55 -104.71
CA HIS A 713 -3.04 116.65 -105.39
C HIS A 713 -3.40 118.07 -105.85
N ARG A 714 -2.95 119.12 -105.13
CA ARG A 714 -3.37 120.52 -105.40
C ARG A 714 -2.79 121.12 -106.69
N MET A 715 -1.62 120.67 -107.13
CA MET A 715 -0.98 121.23 -108.33
C MET A 715 -1.59 120.72 -109.65
N ARG A 716 -2.27 119.57 -109.66
CA ARG A 716 -2.76 118.94 -110.90
C ARG A 716 -3.95 119.66 -111.55
N LEU A 717 -4.83 120.25 -110.75
CA LEU A 717 -6.09 120.89 -111.21
C LEU A 717 -5.91 122.19 -112.03
N ARG A 718 -4.71 122.77 -112.06
CA ARG A 718 -4.45 124.05 -112.77
C ARG A 718 -4.01 123.89 -114.22
N LEU A 719 -3.65 122.66 -114.64
CA LEU A 719 -3.21 122.33 -116.00
C LEU A 719 -4.40 122.10 -116.96
N GLU A 720 -5.42 121.39 -116.45
CA GLU A 720 -6.56 120.82 -117.18
C GLU A 720 -7.48 121.84 -117.89
N ALA A 721 -7.36 123.12 -117.55
CA ALA A 721 -8.20 124.19 -118.13
C ALA A 721 -7.71 124.68 -119.51
N LEU A 722 -6.44 124.46 -119.86
CA LEU A 722 -5.80 125.02 -121.06
C LEU A 722 -5.79 124.06 -122.27
N GLU A 723 -6.15 122.79 -122.06
CA GLU A 723 -6.01 121.74 -123.08
C GLU A 723 -7.25 121.60 -123.99
N ARG A 724 -8.46 121.90 -123.48
CA ARG A 724 -9.75 121.56 -124.13
C ARG A 724 -10.00 122.23 -125.48
N ASP A 725 -9.50 123.44 -125.71
CA ASP A 725 -9.69 124.15 -126.99
C ASP A 725 -8.70 123.71 -128.09
N GLN A 726 -7.69 122.90 -127.76
CA GLN A 726 -6.77 122.35 -128.77
C GLN A 726 -7.20 121.00 -129.36
N GLU A 727 -8.12 120.27 -128.72
CA GLU A 727 -8.43 118.86 -129.05
C GLU A 727 -9.39 118.66 -130.23
N ARG A 728 -10.30 119.60 -130.49
CA ARG A 728 -11.42 119.41 -131.45
C ARG A 728 -10.97 119.11 -132.89
N MET A 729 -9.76 119.55 -133.28
CA MET A 729 -9.20 119.36 -134.62
C MET A 729 -8.36 118.07 -134.77
N ILE A 730 -8.06 117.36 -133.67
CA ILE A 730 -7.23 116.13 -133.73
C ILE A 730 -8.11 114.87 -133.89
N PHE A 731 -9.34 114.94 -133.37
CA PHE A 731 -10.32 113.85 -133.32
C PHE A 731 -10.63 113.18 -134.68
N GLU A 732 -10.54 113.91 -135.80
CA GLU A 732 -10.85 113.36 -137.12
C GLU A 732 -9.74 112.48 -137.72
N MET A 733 -8.48 112.65 -137.29
CA MET A 733 -7.35 111.85 -137.79
C MET A 733 -7.15 110.53 -137.02
N GLU A 734 -7.57 110.46 -135.75
CA GLU A 734 -7.42 109.25 -134.89
C GLU A 734 -8.28 108.08 -135.38
N ARG A 735 -9.45 108.37 -135.95
CA ARG A 735 -10.46 107.40 -136.39
C ARG A 735 -9.98 106.45 -137.50
N ALA A 736 -8.93 106.81 -138.24
CA ALA A 736 -8.33 105.95 -139.26
C ALA A 736 -7.45 104.82 -138.67
N ILE A 737 -6.82 105.05 -137.52
CA ILE A 737 -5.81 104.16 -136.92
C ILE A 737 -6.48 102.98 -136.22
N HIS A 738 -7.55 103.22 -135.44
CA HIS A 738 -8.31 102.17 -134.76
C HIS A 738 -8.93 101.12 -135.71
N LYS A 739 -9.08 101.43 -137.01
CA LYS A 739 -9.57 100.48 -138.01
C LYS A 739 -8.53 99.41 -138.40
N ARG A 740 -7.24 99.66 -138.15
CA ARG A 740 -6.13 98.73 -138.43
C ARG A 740 -5.91 97.74 -137.28
N ASP A 741 -6.12 98.19 -136.05
CA ASP A 741 -5.90 97.43 -134.81
C ASP A 741 -6.93 96.29 -134.62
N ALA A 742 -8.18 96.53 -135.03
CA ALA A 742 -9.28 95.55 -134.99
C ALA A 742 -9.06 94.29 -135.86
N ILE A 743 -8.03 94.26 -136.71
CA ILE A 743 -7.71 93.13 -137.59
C ILE A 743 -6.66 92.20 -136.95
N ALA A 744 -5.76 92.71 -136.09
CA ALA A 744 -4.69 91.93 -135.48
C ALA A 744 -5.18 90.96 -134.38
N MET A 745 -6.17 91.38 -133.58
CA MET A 745 -6.65 90.63 -132.41
C MET A 745 -7.51 89.38 -132.71
N ARG A 746 -7.71 89.03 -133.99
CA ARG A 746 -8.58 87.90 -134.39
C ARG A 746 -7.84 86.58 -134.71
N GLY A 747 -6.52 86.54 -134.51
CA GLY A 747 -5.64 85.47 -135.00
C GLY A 747 -5.18 84.38 -134.01
N ARG A 748 -5.62 84.37 -132.74
CA ARG A 748 -5.17 83.37 -131.75
C ARG A 748 -6.30 82.43 -131.31
N GLY A 749 -6.30 81.20 -131.84
CA GLY A 749 -7.17 80.11 -131.33
C GLY A 749 -7.32 78.88 -132.24
N LYS A 750 -6.43 77.88 -132.12
CA LYS A 750 -6.66 76.50 -132.60
C LYS A 750 -5.82 75.48 -131.79
N LYS A 751 -6.36 74.26 -131.62
CA LYS A 751 -5.88 73.15 -130.75
C LYS A 751 -5.02 72.10 -131.49
N GLU A 752 -4.28 71.26 -130.75
CA GLU A 752 -4.03 69.78 -130.89
C GLU A 752 -2.89 69.35 -129.91
N SER A 753 -2.65 68.09 -129.43
CA SER A 753 -3.30 66.76 -129.54
C SER A 753 -2.92 65.84 -128.31
N ASP A 754 -3.28 64.54 -128.32
CA ASP A 754 -3.15 63.52 -127.24
C ASP A 754 -1.89 62.58 -127.31
N MET A 755 -1.71 61.67 -126.31
CA MET A 755 -0.68 60.60 -126.30
C MET A 755 -1.04 59.38 -125.37
N THR A 756 -0.37 58.21 -125.41
CA THR A 756 -0.72 56.99 -126.20
C THR A 756 -0.67 55.67 -125.36
N GLN A 757 -1.11 54.55 -125.95
CA GLN A 757 -1.40 53.22 -125.36
C GLN A 757 -0.25 52.50 -124.60
N ALA A 758 1.02 52.79 -124.90
CA ALA A 758 2.16 52.09 -124.27
C ALA A 758 2.30 52.37 -122.75
N SER A 759 1.80 53.52 -122.29
CA SER A 759 1.84 53.92 -120.88
C SER A 759 0.95 53.06 -119.97
N LEU A 760 -0.16 52.53 -120.50
CA LEU A 760 -1.14 51.74 -119.74
C LEU A 760 -0.62 50.35 -119.34
N LEU A 761 0.10 49.67 -120.24
CA LEU A 761 0.66 48.34 -119.96
C LEU A 761 1.74 48.36 -118.86
N SER A 762 2.59 49.40 -118.85
CA SER A 762 3.58 49.63 -117.79
C SER A 762 2.92 49.89 -116.41
N LYS A 763 1.82 50.65 -116.40
CA LYS A 763 1.04 50.91 -115.17
C LYS A 763 0.40 49.62 -114.62
N VAL A 764 -0.10 48.73 -115.47
CA VAL A 764 -0.68 47.44 -115.05
C VAL A 764 0.38 46.49 -114.49
N ALA A 765 1.56 46.40 -115.10
CA ALA A 765 2.66 45.55 -114.61
C ALA A 765 3.17 45.99 -113.22
N THR A 766 3.31 47.29 -112.99
CA THR A 766 3.71 47.84 -111.69
C THR A 766 2.66 47.64 -110.59
N LEU A 767 1.36 47.66 -110.94
CA LEU A 767 0.27 47.35 -110.00
C LEU A 767 0.17 45.85 -109.68
N GLN A 768 0.41 44.94 -110.63
CA GLN A 768 0.46 43.50 -110.36
C GLN A 768 1.62 43.09 -109.43
N ASN A 769 2.79 43.73 -109.54
CA ASN A 769 3.89 43.48 -108.60
C ASN A 769 3.60 44.02 -107.20
N LYS A 770 2.98 45.20 -107.06
CA LYS A 770 2.51 45.70 -105.75
C LYS A 770 1.48 44.76 -105.11
N ALA A 771 0.55 44.21 -105.88
CA ALA A 771 -0.41 43.21 -105.39
C ALA A 771 0.26 41.91 -104.92
N ARG A 772 1.30 41.43 -105.62
CA ARG A 772 2.09 40.25 -105.19
C ARG A 772 2.93 40.50 -103.94
N GLN A 773 3.41 41.72 -103.72
CA GLN A 773 4.18 42.08 -102.53
C GLN A 773 3.25 42.19 -101.30
N ALA A 774 2.10 42.86 -101.45
CA ALA A 774 1.06 42.87 -100.42
C ALA A 774 0.54 41.47 -100.03
N ALA A 775 0.45 40.53 -101.00
CA ALA A 775 0.09 39.13 -100.74
C ALA A 775 1.15 38.35 -99.95
N LYS A 776 2.44 38.65 -100.14
CA LYS A 776 3.54 38.08 -99.33
C LYS A 776 3.55 38.64 -97.92
N GLU A 777 3.23 39.92 -97.76
CA GLU A 777 3.14 40.58 -96.45
C GLU A 777 1.92 40.07 -95.65
N THR A 778 0.75 39.88 -96.29
CA THR A 778 -0.42 39.26 -95.62
C THR A 778 -0.17 37.82 -95.20
N THR A 779 0.50 37.00 -96.02
CA THR A 779 0.82 35.60 -95.65
C THR A 779 1.92 35.50 -94.57
N ALA A 780 2.80 36.50 -94.44
CA ALA A 780 3.72 36.62 -93.31
C ALA A 780 2.97 37.01 -92.02
N LEU A 781 2.02 37.95 -92.11
CA LEU A 781 1.16 38.34 -90.98
C LEU A 781 0.25 37.19 -90.53
N GLU A 782 -0.35 36.41 -91.43
CA GLU A 782 -1.14 35.22 -91.08
C GLU A 782 -0.32 34.17 -90.31
N LYS A 783 0.96 33.97 -90.66
CA LYS A 783 1.85 33.06 -89.91
C LYS A 783 2.14 33.59 -88.51
N SER A 784 2.37 34.90 -88.37
CA SER A 784 2.56 35.54 -87.06
C SER A 784 1.30 35.46 -86.19
N ILE A 785 0.13 35.70 -86.78
CA ILE A 785 -1.19 35.58 -86.13
C ILE A 785 -1.43 34.13 -85.67
N LYS A 786 -1.16 33.11 -86.49
CA LYS A 786 -1.29 31.70 -86.09
C LYS A 786 -0.35 31.34 -84.94
N GLN A 787 0.90 31.81 -84.97
CA GLN A 787 1.85 31.59 -83.87
C GLN A 787 1.39 32.27 -82.57
N LYS A 788 0.78 33.45 -82.65
CA LYS A 788 0.17 34.14 -81.50
C LYS A 788 -1.13 33.50 -81.02
N SER A 789 -1.94 32.93 -81.91
CA SER A 789 -3.15 32.17 -81.57
C SER A 789 -2.80 30.93 -80.74
N ILE A 790 -1.79 30.15 -81.15
CA ILE A 790 -1.33 28.97 -80.40
C ILE A 790 -0.79 29.36 -79.01
N GLN A 791 -0.04 30.47 -78.91
CA GLN A 791 0.39 31.01 -77.61
C GLN A 791 -0.79 31.46 -76.74
N SER A 792 -1.86 32.01 -77.34
CA SER A 792 -3.06 32.41 -76.62
C SER A 792 -3.90 31.21 -76.15
N GLU A 793 -3.97 30.12 -76.92
CA GLU A 793 -4.66 28.89 -76.54
C GLU A 793 -3.96 28.17 -75.39
N ASP A 794 -2.62 28.10 -75.41
CA ASP A 794 -1.83 27.49 -74.32
C ASP A 794 -1.95 28.30 -73.01
N ILE A 795 -1.93 29.64 -73.09
CA ILE A 795 -2.21 30.51 -71.94
C ILE A 795 -3.66 30.33 -71.45
N SER A 796 -4.64 30.23 -72.35
CA SER A 796 -6.05 29.98 -71.98
C SER A 796 -6.21 28.65 -71.26
N PHE A 797 -5.56 27.58 -71.73
CA PHE A 797 -5.62 26.27 -71.11
C PHE A 797 -4.97 26.26 -69.70
N GLN A 798 -3.86 26.99 -69.53
CA GLN A 798 -3.25 27.19 -68.21
C GLN A 798 -4.16 28.00 -67.28
N MET A 799 -4.84 29.03 -67.80
CA MET A 799 -5.78 29.86 -67.04
C MET A 799 -7.05 29.08 -66.62
N ASP A 800 -7.60 28.24 -67.50
CA ASP A 800 -8.73 27.36 -67.19
C ASP A 800 -8.37 26.34 -66.11
N LYS A 801 -7.17 25.75 -66.19
CA LYS A 801 -6.66 24.82 -65.16
C LYS A 801 -6.53 25.52 -63.80
N ILE A 802 -5.89 26.69 -63.76
CA ILE A 802 -5.75 27.48 -62.52
C ILE A 802 -7.13 27.90 -61.96
N SER A 803 -8.08 28.25 -62.83
CA SER A 803 -9.45 28.61 -62.43
C SER A 803 -10.23 27.40 -61.87
N GLN A 804 -10.00 26.21 -62.43
CA GLN A 804 -10.60 24.97 -61.94
C GLN A 804 -10.00 24.54 -60.59
N ASP A 805 -8.68 24.70 -60.40
CA ASP A 805 -8.00 24.46 -59.13
C ASP A 805 -8.45 25.48 -58.06
N LEU A 806 -8.57 26.77 -58.42
CA LEU A 806 -9.12 27.81 -57.54
C LEU A 806 -10.53 27.44 -57.05
N LYS A 807 -11.42 27.07 -57.97
CA LYS A 807 -12.80 26.69 -57.65
C LYS A 807 -12.87 25.48 -56.70
N GLN A 808 -11.99 24.49 -56.88
CA GLN A 808 -11.90 23.35 -55.94
C GLN A 808 -11.47 23.78 -54.54
N GLN A 809 -10.56 24.77 -54.42
CA GLN A 809 -10.18 25.32 -53.11
C GLN A 809 -11.28 26.19 -52.51
N GLU A 810 -12.03 26.95 -53.31
CA GLU A 810 -13.20 27.72 -52.87
C GLU A 810 -14.33 26.80 -52.36
N ASP A 811 -14.67 25.73 -53.09
CA ASP A 811 -15.65 24.73 -52.66
C ASP A 811 -15.20 24.03 -51.36
N ARG A 812 -13.90 23.73 -51.24
CA ARG A 812 -13.30 23.17 -50.02
C ARG A 812 -13.39 24.15 -48.85
N ALA A 813 -13.04 25.42 -49.05
CA ALA A 813 -13.15 26.47 -48.05
C ALA A 813 -14.60 26.68 -47.60
N ALA A 814 -15.57 26.70 -48.53
CA ALA A 814 -16.98 26.79 -48.23
C ALA A 814 -17.49 25.59 -47.41
N SER A 815 -17.01 24.37 -47.70
CA SER A 815 -17.35 23.17 -46.94
C SER A 815 -16.80 23.20 -45.51
N LEU A 816 -15.55 23.68 -45.33
CA LEU A 816 -14.94 23.87 -44.01
C LEU A 816 -15.66 24.96 -43.23
N GLN A 817 -16.02 26.08 -43.88
CA GLN A 817 -16.76 27.17 -43.25
C GLN A 817 -18.15 26.72 -42.78
N ARG A 818 -18.89 25.91 -43.56
CA ARG A 818 -20.15 25.30 -43.11
C ARG A 818 -19.94 24.40 -41.88
N THR A 819 -18.86 23.62 -41.87
CA THR A 819 -18.52 22.71 -40.76
C THR A 819 -18.15 23.48 -39.48
N ILE A 820 -17.33 24.52 -39.59
CA ILE A 820 -16.98 25.44 -38.49
C ILE A 820 -18.25 26.11 -37.95
N ASN A 821 -19.11 26.65 -38.82
CA ASN A 821 -20.36 27.28 -38.43
C ASN A 821 -21.33 26.30 -37.74
N GLN A 822 -21.33 25.02 -38.12
CA GLN A 822 -22.11 23.99 -37.43
C GLN A 822 -21.53 23.68 -36.04
N ALA A 823 -20.21 23.50 -35.92
CA ALA A 823 -19.55 23.27 -34.64
C ALA A 823 -19.71 24.46 -33.66
N LEU A 824 -19.66 25.70 -34.16
CA LEU A 824 -19.94 26.91 -33.38
C LEU A 824 -21.40 26.98 -32.92
N TYR A 825 -22.34 26.61 -33.78
CA TYR A 825 -23.76 26.52 -33.41
C TYR A 825 -23.97 25.46 -32.31
N ASP A 826 -23.41 24.26 -32.45
CA ASP A 826 -23.55 23.20 -31.45
C ASP A 826 -22.87 23.60 -30.13
N LYS A 827 -21.69 24.24 -30.17
CA LYS A 827 -21.04 24.82 -28.99
C LYS A 827 -21.94 25.84 -28.28
N GLN A 828 -22.54 26.79 -29.02
CA GLN A 828 -23.43 27.79 -28.46
C GLN A 828 -24.69 27.16 -27.85
N ARG A 829 -25.29 26.20 -28.56
CA ARG A 829 -26.43 25.40 -28.08
C ARG A 829 -26.10 24.67 -26.78
N TYR A 830 -24.92 24.04 -26.67
CA TYR A 830 -24.49 23.39 -25.42
C TYR A 830 -24.33 24.42 -24.29
N ILE A 831 -23.67 25.55 -24.53
CA ILE A 831 -23.52 26.64 -23.54
C ILE A 831 -24.89 27.14 -23.07
N ASP A 832 -25.83 27.38 -23.97
CA ASP A 832 -27.17 27.87 -23.63
C ASP A 832 -28.02 26.82 -22.91
N THR A 833 -27.89 25.53 -23.25
CA THR A 833 -28.54 24.45 -22.47
C THR A 833 -27.95 24.31 -21.08
N GLU A 834 -26.64 24.48 -20.92
CA GLU A 834 -25.96 24.40 -19.63
C GLU A 834 -26.29 25.62 -18.76
N ALA A 835 -26.30 26.83 -19.32
CA ALA A 835 -26.80 28.01 -18.64
C ALA A 835 -28.29 27.89 -18.26
N ARG A 836 -29.12 27.25 -19.10
CA ARG A 836 -30.54 26.96 -18.79
C ARG A 836 -30.65 25.94 -17.65
N LYS A 837 -29.85 24.88 -17.64
CA LYS A 837 -29.74 23.92 -16.52
C LYS A 837 -29.28 24.59 -15.23
N GLN A 838 -28.23 25.42 -15.26
CA GLN A 838 -27.73 26.13 -14.07
C GLN A 838 -28.75 27.13 -13.51
N ARG A 839 -29.51 27.84 -14.37
CA ARG A 839 -30.64 28.67 -13.94
C ARG A 839 -31.77 27.84 -13.32
N LEU A 840 -32.06 26.67 -13.88
CA LEU A 840 -33.05 25.74 -13.34
C LEU A 840 -32.58 25.15 -12.00
N LEU A 841 -31.30 24.81 -11.87
CA LEU A 841 -30.68 24.30 -10.63
C LEU A 841 -30.70 25.38 -9.54
N LYS A 842 -30.37 26.63 -9.86
CA LYS A 842 -30.55 27.78 -8.94
C LYS A 842 -32.01 28.01 -8.54
N LYS A 843 -32.98 27.74 -9.42
CA LYS A 843 -34.40 27.76 -9.06
C LYS A 843 -34.74 26.60 -8.12
N TRP A 844 -34.30 25.37 -8.40
CA TRP A 844 -34.48 24.25 -7.49
C TRP A 844 -33.84 24.51 -6.12
N ASP A 845 -32.64 25.10 -6.05
CA ASP A 845 -32.01 25.51 -4.80
C ASP A 845 -32.85 26.54 -4.04
N GLN A 846 -33.43 27.54 -4.72
CA GLN A 846 -34.33 28.52 -4.11
C GLN A 846 -35.60 27.87 -3.57
N ILE A 847 -36.18 26.90 -4.30
CA ILE A 847 -37.34 26.11 -3.87
C ILE A 847 -36.99 25.25 -2.65
N CYS A 848 -35.85 24.57 -2.65
CA CYS A 848 -35.32 23.81 -1.51
C CYS A 848 -35.02 24.70 -0.28
N GLN A 849 -34.69 25.97 -0.50
CA GLN A 849 -34.52 27.00 0.54
C GLN A 849 -35.86 27.66 0.96
N GLY A 850 -37.01 27.15 0.49
CA GLY A 850 -38.34 27.64 0.85
C GLY A 850 -38.71 29.01 0.28
N LYS A 851 -38.03 29.47 -0.78
CA LYS A 851 -38.27 30.78 -1.41
C LYS A 851 -38.72 30.64 -2.86
N GLY A 852 -39.94 31.09 -3.14
CA GLY A 852 -40.45 31.26 -4.51
C GLY A 852 -41.25 30.10 -5.09
N TYR A 853 -41.69 29.14 -4.27
CA TYR A 853 -42.69 28.14 -4.64
C TYR A 853 -43.80 28.12 -3.60
N ASP A 854 -45.01 28.49 -4.03
CA ASP A 854 -46.23 28.36 -3.24
C ASP A 854 -47.05 27.20 -3.81
N PRO A 855 -47.19 26.07 -3.09
CA PRO A 855 -47.90 24.91 -3.60
C PRO A 855 -49.40 25.12 -3.79
N THR A 856 -49.98 26.24 -3.33
CA THR A 856 -51.43 26.45 -3.29
C THR A 856 -52.02 27.17 -4.52
N ASP A 857 -51.20 27.65 -5.46
CA ASP A 857 -51.62 28.49 -6.59
C ASP A 857 -51.40 27.83 -7.97
N GLU A 858 -51.88 26.57 -8.12
CA GLU A 858 -51.71 25.77 -9.36
C GLU A 858 -52.25 26.47 -10.61
N GLU A 859 -53.39 27.17 -10.52
CA GLU A 859 -53.97 27.92 -11.65
C GLU A 859 -53.00 28.95 -12.23
N LYS A 860 -52.25 29.63 -11.37
CA LYS A 860 -51.30 30.67 -11.80
C LYS A 860 -50.11 30.06 -12.53
N HIS A 861 -49.60 28.94 -12.04
CA HIS A 861 -48.52 28.21 -12.72
C HIS A 861 -48.96 27.58 -14.05
N VAL A 862 -50.21 27.12 -14.16
CA VAL A 862 -50.80 26.69 -15.44
C VAL A 862 -50.89 27.87 -16.42
N LYS A 863 -51.43 29.02 -15.99
CA LYS A 863 -51.52 30.23 -16.83
C LYS A 863 -50.14 30.76 -17.26
N GLU A 864 -49.13 30.73 -16.39
CA GLU A 864 -47.75 31.09 -16.73
C GLU A 864 -47.12 30.11 -17.73
N ARG A 865 -47.40 28.81 -17.61
CA ARG A 865 -46.95 27.77 -18.55
C ARG A 865 -47.61 27.93 -19.93
N GLU A 866 -48.92 28.13 -19.98
CA GLU A 866 -49.65 28.39 -21.24
C GLU A 866 -49.14 29.66 -21.92
N LYS A 867 -48.91 30.73 -21.15
CA LYS A 867 -48.33 31.97 -21.67
C LYS A 867 -46.94 31.73 -22.28
N ALA A 868 -46.05 31.03 -21.58
CA ALA A 868 -44.72 30.70 -22.10
C ALA A 868 -44.78 29.81 -23.37
N GLN A 869 -45.71 28.86 -23.44
CA GLN A 869 -45.93 28.04 -24.64
C GLN A 869 -46.46 28.87 -25.82
N ASN A 870 -47.41 29.78 -25.57
CA ASN A 870 -47.95 30.67 -26.60
C ASN A 870 -46.92 31.69 -27.10
N ASP A 871 -46.10 32.24 -26.22
CA ASP A 871 -45.02 33.15 -26.62
C ASP A 871 -43.91 32.41 -27.39
N THR A 872 -43.64 31.14 -27.06
CA THR A 872 -42.73 30.29 -27.85
C THR A 872 -43.28 30.01 -29.26
N LYS A 873 -44.58 29.71 -29.40
CA LYS A 873 -45.23 29.53 -30.71
C LYS A 873 -45.16 30.79 -31.56
N LYS A 874 -45.46 31.96 -31.00
CA LYS A 874 -45.34 33.25 -31.72
C LYS A 874 -43.92 33.50 -32.22
N ILE A 875 -42.89 33.13 -31.44
CA ILE A 875 -41.49 33.24 -31.87
C ILE A 875 -41.21 32.30 -33.05
N GLN A 876 -41.73 31.07 -33.03
CA GLN A 876 -41.60 30.11 -34.14
C GLN A 876 -42.31 30.62 -35.42
N GLU A 877 -43.56 31.08 -35.31
CA GLU A 877 -44.33 31.71 -36.41
C GLU A 877 -43.61 32.93 -36.99
N MET A 878 -42.98 33.75 -36.15
CA MET A 878 -42.20 34.92 -36.56
C MET A 878 -40.90 34.51 -37.28
N ILE A 879 -40.23 33.44 -36.85
CA ILE A 879 -39.06 32.88 -37.54
C ILE A 879 -39.45 32.27 -38.88
N GLU A 880 -40.57 31.54 -38.98
CA GLU A 880 -41.09 31.03 -40.26
C GLU A 880 -41.46 32.16 -41.23
N THR A 881 -42.08 33.23 -40.71
CA THR A 881 -42.38 34.44 -41.50
C THR A 881 -41.09 35.09 -42.03
N LEU A 882 -40.05 35.19 -41.20
CA LEU A 882 -38.73 35.70 -41.60
C LEU A 882 -38.01 34.77 -42.60
N GLN A 883 -38.18 33.44 -42.50
CA GLN A 883 -37.65 32.49 -43.48
C GLN A 883 -38.31 32.67 -44.86
N HIS A 884 -39.61 32.96 -44.90
CA HIS A 884 -40.33 33.27 -46.14
C HIS A 884 -39.94 34.64 -46.73
N GLN A 885 -39.73 35.66 -45.88
CA GLN A 885 -39.32 37.00 -46.33
C GLN A 885 -37.85 37.08 -46.77
N HIS A 886 -36.97 36.26 -46.18
CA HIS A 886 -35.53 36.27 -46.48
C HIS A 886 -34.99 34.86 -46.81
N PRO A 887 -35.26 34.33 -48.02
CA PRO A 887 -34.83 32.98 -48.41
C PRO A 887 -33.32 32.72 -48.33
N HIS A 888 -32.50 33.77 -48.49
CA HIS A 888 -31.04 33.71 -48.38
C HIS A 888 -30.55 33.48 -46.93
N LEU A 889 -31.37 33.78 -45.92
CA LEU A 889 -31.10 33.51 -44.50
C LEU A 889 -31.73 32.20 -44.00
N LYS A 890 -32.40 31.44 -44.89
CA LYS A 890 -33.16 30.23 -44.50
C LYS A 890 -32.32 29.24 -43.68
N GLU A 891 -31.06 29.01 -44.04
CA GLU A 891 -30.17 28.10 -43.30
C GLU A 891 -29.92 28.58 -41.86
N VAL A 892 -29.65 29.88 -41.69
CA VAL A 892 -29.40 30.50 -40.37
C VAL A 892 -30.67 30.53 -39.52
N LEU A 893 -31.78 30.96 -40.10
CA LEU A 893 -33.08 31.04 -39.43
C LEU A 893 -33.64 29.64 -39.07
N THR A 894 -33.32 28.59 -39.83
CA THR A 894 -33.64 27.20 -39.47
C THR A 894 -32.85 26.77 -38.23
N ARG A 895 -31.56 27.13 -38.13
CA ARG A 895 -30.76 26.86 -36.92
C ARG A 895 -31.28 27.64 -35.71
N VAL A 896 -31.71 28.89 -35.88
CA VAL A 896 -32.32 29.69 -34.79
C VAL A 896 -33.65 29.09 -34.31
N ALA A 897 -34.49 28.58 -35.23
CA ALA A 897 -35.74 27.88 -34.86
C ALA A 897 -35.50 26.66 -33.95
N LEU A 898 -34.40 25.90 -34.19
CA LEU A 898 -34.02 24.74 -33.37
C LEU A 898 -33.60 25.11 -31.93
N LEU A 899 -33.18 26.35 -31.66
CA LEU A 899 -32.92 26.84 -30.29
C LEU A 899 -34.21 27.20 -29.53
N ALA A 900 -35.29 27.47 -30.26
CA ALA A 900 -36.62 27.77 -29.73
C ALA A 900 -37.50 26.52 -29.53
N GLN A 901 -36.99 25.31 -29.82
CA GLN A 901 -37.69 24.07 -29.47
C GLN A 901 -37.52 23.77 -27.97
N PRO A 902 -38.62 23.45 -27.24
CA PRO A 902 -38.50 22.78 -25.95
C PRO A 902 -37.93 21.37 -26.15
N LEU A 903 -37.07 20.96 -25.23
CA LEU A 903 -36.59 19.57 -25.08
C LEU A 903 -37.64 18.74 -24.33
#